data_AF-A0A098EWN9-F1
#
_entry.id   AF-A0A098EWN9-F1
#
_cell.length_a   1.000
_cell.length_b   1.000
_cell.length_c   1.000
_cell.angle_alpha   90.00
_cell.angle_beta   90.00
_cell.angle_gamma   90.00
#
_symmetry.space_group_name_H-M   'P 1'
#
loop_
_entity.id
_entity.type
_entity.pdbx_description
1 polymer ?
#
loop_
_entity_poly.entity_id
_entity_poly.type
_entity_poly.pdbx_seq_one_letter_code
_entity_poly.pdbx_strand_id
1 'polypeptide(L)'
;MGKKRYCKLLSSFLIVMLIASFFQFNVSAEKNKDETVVAKLKGRGFKEVQNLGTPASGAVVTDAVFGKENGRDVVYTTANGGLFNAIDVKTNTVLFNAQLGKVSQVWTHIIAPDGTVYIAGLAESNAGELWRYSPETKSVTNLGIPDRSHQFWSSTTDDQGNVYIGTYKEKEGKIFKYDVIQQKFVDLGKVDIKGDASYVRSLTYHDGYLYAGLGVTGSVYRINTETLEKENITKNAADIMGKTLEEMQFAYDMEVAGDYLFVRFSGVSAILIYDLTAQEWKNRVIGGIKGDGSEDDFGAFGYSQLAVNDGKTYVINERHILEVDVTTLETRETGIRYPAGWRGSAFVDFSEDSTDLRLVTVKRSGEIMTVDLDAKKIIDLPLAMNGNLPLALHSLGLGPDGNLYMTTYPGGPKGARYNTKSGEITTYSQGQAEGMAAGNGSDMYFGIYSGASIQKMNTDTLKTETLFNLYDVYEQDRPYIMKFENEKLLIGTIPYYQKLGGTLTIYDPITGERETHRNIVQDQSIVGLAYKDGKIYGSTTIRGGLDIEPTAKKAKMFVWDVKGQKKITELELDLPELDAPPMISGLTFDEDGLLWGAVDGILFAMNPDTYEIVKSKNLYPNIKNRGMWRPVHILFGEDGLLYTDIGGKLAVVDPKSEDLKHVSLIESGPEVSFIELAYDNEGNQNIYFIDGDQHYLKMIPVIDGGKLPVVPIFETVPVPVENAGFEETVGENNSIPGWSSLFGLTNNVSYKITNEKAKTGNNSMKITDRAQNETVFVVSDPIPVTAGVEYTGTVELFLEDGSASFFIRYFDASGKQVGKDVDGVNIIHVRGGHKKWQTVRATVKAPENAVSARLFGGTSNFFTTSGAYYDDFKLTYEREVVLDKVVLSGENTLLQGEEMETKLSVLLTNGDSVDLDKVDDVEWINSSPQVAALENGKITGKNAGTTEIQAIVTYQGKEYTSNKLTVAVTVTTATLANQIAELQTSKQIEHSLAKQLTNRLDQAQHHYDKGDVQQAKKHLEDFTKHLNNSDAGNEIKAMLTNNVNAIWE
;
A
#
# COMPACT_ATOMS: atom_id res chain seq x y z
N MET A 1 45.63 17.78 57.07
CA MET A 1 46.14 17.72 55.69
C MET A 1 45.57 16.48 55.02
N GLY A 2 45.08 16.58 53.77
CA GLY A 2 44.92 15.42 52.88
C GLY A 2 43.51 14.95 52.49
N LYS A 3 42.63 15.83 51.97
CA LYS A 3 41.49 15.44 51.11
C LYS A 3 41.12 16.62 50.19
N LYS A 4 41.77 16.73 49.03
CA LYS A 4 41.36 17.57 47.87
C LYS A 4 42.38 17.38 46.74
N ARG A 5 42.33 16.25 46.01
CA ARG A 5 43.01 16.12 44.71
C ARG A 5 42.52 15.00 43.77
N TYR A 6 41.46 14.25 44.09
CA TYR A 6 40.99 13.13 43.26
C TYR A 6 39.63 13.28 42.56
N CYS A 7 39.00 14.47 42.58
CA CYS A 7 37.72 14.71 41.88
C CYS A 7 37.84 15.44 40.54
N LYS A 8 39.05 15.79 40.05
CA LYS A 8 39.21 16.53 38.79
C LYS A 8 39.67 15.69 37.59
N LEU A 9 39.99 14.41 37.77
CA LEU A 9 40.40 13.51 36.67
C LEU A 9 39.27 12.61 36.13
N LEU A 10 38.22 12.33 36.94
CA LEU A 10 37.07 11.54 36.47
C LEU A 10 36.05 12.35 35.66
N SER A 11 35.91 13.65 35.91
CA SER A 11 35.02 14.52 35.14
C SER A 11 35.55 14.79 33.72
N SER A 12 36.87 14.83 33.52
CA SER A 12 37.46 15.02 32.20
C SER A 12 37.41 13.76 31.32
N PHE A 13 37.39 12.56 31.91
CA PHE A 13 37.26 11.31 31.16
C PHE A 13 35.81 11.03 30.70
N LEU A 14 34.81 11.45 31.48
CA LEU A 14 33.40 11.36 31.08
C LEU A 14 33.05 12.37 29.98
N ILE A 15 33.65 13.56 29.99
CA ILE A 15 33.45 14.58 28.94
C ILE A 15 34.10 14.14 27.62
N VAL A 16 35.25 13.46 27.65
CA VAL A 16 35.90 12.93 26.43
C VAL A 16 35.12 11.74 25.82
N MET A 17 34.46 10.90 26.64
CA MET A 17 33.54 9.87 26.13
C MET A 17 32.24 10.45 25.56
N LEU A 18 31.71 11.53 26.16
CA LEU A 18 30.55 12.25 25.59
C LEU A 18 30.89 12.99 24.29
N ILE A 19 32.13 13.49 24.15
CA ILE A 19 32.60 14.10 22.90
C ILE A 19 32.85 13.02 21.83
N ALA A 20 33.31 11.81 22.21
CA ALA A 20 33.51 10.72 21.26
C ALA A 20 32.20 10.18 20.65
N SER A 21 31.08 10.22 21.38
CA SER A 21 29.75 9.90 20.82
C SER A 21 29.28 10.98 19.81
N PHE A 22 29.58 12.26 20.04
CA PHE A 22 29.32 13.31 19.04
C PHE A 22 30.17 13.17 17.76
N PHE A 23 31.37 12.59 17.86
CA PHE A 23 32.21 12.32 16.68
C PHE A 23 31.74 11.13 15.85
N GLN A 24 31.08 10.11 16.43
CA GLN A 24 30.53 9.00 15.64
C GLN A 24 29.28 9.38 14.85
N PHE A 25 28.42 10.28 15.36
CA PHE A 25 27.26 10.79 14.61
C PHE A 25 27.66 11.59 13.36
N ASN A 26 28.71 12.42 13.45
CA ASN A 26 29.17 13.20 12.30
C ASN A 26 29.80 12.32 11.18
N VAL A 27 30.46 11.22 11.54
CA VAL A 27 31.07 10.31 10.55
C VAL A 27 30.02 9.52 9.75
N SER A 28 28.90 9.16 10.37
CA SER A 28 27.77 8.50 9.67
C SER A 28 27.07 9.47 8.70
N ALA A 29 26.81 10.70 9.15
CA ALA A 29 26.16 11.74 8.34
C ALA A 29 27.00 12.14 7.12
N GLU A 30 28.34 12.19 7.21
CA GLU A 30 29.21 12.45 6.04
C GLU A 30 29.22 11.29 5.04
N LYS A 31 29.17 10.03 5.52
CA LYS A 31 29.22 8.83 4.66
C LYS A 31 27.98 8.68 3.78
N ASN A 32 26.82 9.14 4.26
CA ASN A 32 25.53 8.93 3.60
C ASN A 32 25.11 10.08 2.66
N LYS A 33 25.81 11.22 2.65
CA LYS A 33 25.47 12.39 1.81
C LYS A 33 25.48 12.08 0.31
N ASP A 34 26.27 11.11 -0.13
CA ASP A 34 26.38 10.74 -1.56
C ASP A 34 25.44 9.61 -1.97
N GLU A 35 24.72 8.99 -1.02
CA GLU A 35 23.79 7.91 -1.35
C GLU A 35 22.53 8.44 -2.04
N THR A 36 22.09 7.73 -3.08
CA THR A 36 20.86 8.08 -3.81
C THR A 36 19.63 7.69 -3.00
N VAL A 37 18.69 8.63 -2.90
CA VAL A 37 17.39 8.48 -2.22
C VAL A 37 16.26 8.84 -3.18
N VAL A 38 15.07 8.27 -2.97
CA VAL A 38 13.88 8.55 -3.79
C VAL A 38 13.05 9.72 -3.24
N ALA A 39 13.19 10.01 -1.96
CA ALA A 39 12.52 11.11 -1.29
C ALA A 39 13.37 11.64 -0.13
N LYS A 40 13.11 12.89 0.27
CA LYS A 40 13.72 13.52 1.45
C LYS A 40 12.69 14.32 2.24
N LEU A 41 12.82 14.30 3.56
CA LEU A 41 12.02 15.14 4.45
C LEU A 41 12.81 15.43 5.73
N LYS A 42 12.88 16.69 6.14
CA LYS A 42 13.50 17.12 7.42
C LYS A 42 14.90 16.54 7.67
N GLY A 43 15.76 16.56 6.64
CA GLY A 43 17.13 16.03 6.74
C GLY A 43 17.25 14.50 6.66
N ARG A 44 16.13 13.77 6.58
CA ARG A 44 16.09 12.32 6.36
C ARG A 44 15.93 11.99 4.88
N GLY A 45 16.57 10.93 4.44
CA GLY A 45 16.50 10.39 3.08
C GLY A 45 15.92 8.98 3.07
N PHE A 46 15.02 8.72 2.13
CA PHE A 46 14.33 7.44 1.98
C PHE A 46 14.82 6.75 0.71
N LYS A 47 15.36 5.54 0.83
CA LYS A 47 15.92 4.78 -0.31
C LYS A 47 14.82 4.00 -1.06
N GLU A 48 15.21 3.36 -2.16
CA GLU A 48 14.30 2.46 -2.87
C GLU A 48 13.84 1.28 -2.01
N VAL A 49 12.66 0.76 -2.32
CA VAL A 49 12.10 -0.44 -1.70
C VAL A 49 13.02 -1.64 -1.91
N GLN A 50 13.35 -2.32 -0.82
CA GLN A 50 14.05 -3.60 -0.82
C GLN A 50 13.06 -4.73 -0.54
N ASN A 51 13.09 -5.78 -1.37
CA ASN A 51 12.36 -7.01 -1.10
C ASN A 51 13.23 -7.92 -0.22
N LEU A 52 12.76 -8.23 0.99
CA LEU A 52 13.46 -9.06 1.98
C LEU A 52 13.17 -10.56 1.83
N GLY A 53 12.43 -10.95 0.78
CA GLY A 53 12.09 -12.33 0.46
C GLY A 53 10.77 -12.78 1.08
N THR A 54 10.56 -14.09 1.08
CA THR A 54 9.31 -14.75 1.50
C THR A 54 9.43 -15.29 2.92
N PRO A 55 8.85 -14.65 3.95
CA PRO A 55 9.05 -15.03 5.35
C PRO A 55 8.40 -16.37 5.72
N ALA A 56 7.35 -16.76 4.99
CA ALA A 56 6.63 -18.00 5.24
C ALA A 56 6.42 -18.77 3.93
N SER A 57 6.79 -20.05 3.95
CA SER A 57 6.51 -20.98 2.86
C SER A 57 6.12 -22.35 3.40
N GLY A 58 5.44 -23.15 2.58
CA GLY A 58 5.12 -24.54 2.88
C GLY A 58 3.73 -24.93 2.43
N ALA A 59 3.45 -26.23 2.50
CA ALA A 59 2.16 -26.75 2.09
C ALA A 59 1.09 -26.32 3.08
N VAL A 60 0.00 -25.75 2.55
CA VAL A 60 -1.24 -25.51 3.29
C VAL A 60 -2.37 -26.12 2.49
N VAL A 61 -2.97 -27.15 3.05
CA VAL A 61 -4.04 -27.93 2.42
C VAL A 61 -5.35 -27.65 3.13
N THR A 62 -6.41 -27.44 2.36
CA THR A 62 -7.79 -27.25 2.83
C THR A 62 -8.64 -28.49 2.60
N ASP A 63 -8.34 -29.26 1.54
CA ASP A 63 -9.12 -30.40 1.09
C ASP A 63 -8.27 -31.46 0.37
N ALA A 64 -8.72 -32.71 0.40
CA ALA A 64 -8.15 -33.87 -0.26
C ALA A 64 -9.24 -34.91 -0.55
N VAL A 65 -9.09 -35.63 -1.65
CA VAL A 65 -9.95 -36.78 -1.98
C VAL A 65 -9.10 -37.99 -2.28
N PHE A 66 -9.50 -39.13 -1.71
CA PHE A 66 -8.84 -40.41 -1.89
C PHE A 66 -9.61 -41.25 -2.92
N GLY A 67 -8.86 -41.87 -3.83
CA GLY A 67 -9.41 -42.76 -4.84
C GLY A 67 -8.38 -43.76 -5.35
N LYS A 68 -8.64 -44.33 -6.51
CA LYS A 68 -7.72 -45.27 -7.16
C LYS A 68 -7.21 -44.75 -8.49
N GLU A 69 -5.94 -45.00 -8.76
CA GLU A 69 -5.31 -44.76 -10.04
C GLU A 69 -4.51 -46.00 -10.45
N ASN A 70 -4.90 -46.67 -11.54
CA ASN A 70 -4.25 -47.89 -12.01
C ASN A 70 -4.08 -48.96 -10.91
N GLY A 71 -5.11 -49.10 -10.05
CA GLY A 71 -5.13 -50.04 -8.92
C GLY A 71 -4.42 -49.55 -7.64
N ARG A 72 -3.72 -48.42 -7.67
CA ARG A 72 -3.03 -47.84 -6.52
C ARG A 72 -3.97 -46.94 -5.72
N ASP A 73 -3.83 -46.91 -4.41
CA ASP A 73 -4.51 -45.95 -3.55
C ASP A 73 -3.80 -44.60 -3.63
N VAL A 74 -4.51 -43.58 -4.12
CA VAL A 74 -3.96 -42.25 -4.42
C VAL A 74 -4.78 -41.19 -3.70
N VAL A 75 -4.07 -40.20 -3.16
CA VAL A 75 -4.67 -38.97 -2.66
C VAL A 75 -4.44 -37.84 -3.66
N TYR A 76 -5.50 -37.09 -3.92
CA TYR A 76 -5.49 -35.89 -4.74
C TYR A 76 -5.76 -34.69 -3.88
N THR A 77 -4.89 -33.69 -3.95
CA THR A 77 -4.98 -32.52 -3.11
C THR A 77 -4.16 -31.37 -3.69
N THR A 78 -4.42 -30.14 -3.25
CA THR A 78 -3.77 -28.94 -3.75
C THR A 78 -3.23 -28.13 -2.58
N ALA A 79 -1.95 -27.77 -2.65
CA ALA A 79 -1.39 -26.77 -1.75
C ALA A 79 -1.90 -25.38 -2.14
N ASN A 80 -2.23 -24.54 -1.15
CA ASN A 80 -2.51 -23.12 -1.37
C ASN A 80 -1.39 -22.48 -2.20
N GLY A 81 -1.77 -21.57 -3.10
CA GLY A 81 -0.96 -21.15 -4.24
C GLY A 81 -1.16 -22.00 -5.49
N GLY A 82 -2.05 -23.00 -5.46
CA GLY A 82 -2.58 -23.67 -6.65
C GLY A 82 -1.70 -24.82 -7.17
N LEU A 83 -0.86 -25.43 -6.34
CA LEU A 83 -0.04 -26.58 -6.75
C LEU A 83 -0.75 -27.90 -6.45
N PHE A 84 -1.37 -28.46 -7.48
CA PHE A 84 -2.07 -29.75 -7.43
C PHE A 84 -1.07 -30.90 -7.32
N ASN A 85 -1.42 -31.93 -6.54
CA ASN A 85 -0.63 -33.12 -6.31
C ASN A 85 -1.51 -34.38 -6.37
N ALA A 86 -1.01 -35.42 -7.02
CA ALA A 86 -1.46 -36.80 -6.92
C ALA A 86 -0.36 -37.64 -6.27
N ILE A 87 -0.65 -38.27 -5.14
CA ILE A 87 0.36 -38.96 -4.30
C ILE A 87 -0.11 -40.38 -4.04
N ASP A 88 0.74 -41.35 -4.32
CA ASP A 88 0.53 -42.75 -3.94
C ASP A 88 0.64 -42.87 -2.42
N VAL A 89 -0.43 -43.32 -1.77
CA VAL A 89 -0.56 -43.30 -0.31
C VAL A 89 0.39 -44.31 0.34
N LYS A 90 0.51 -45.52 -0.24
CA LYS A 90 1.29 -46.62 0.36
C LYS A 90 2.78 -46.35 0.28
N THR A 91 3.25 -45.96 -0.90
CA THR A 91 4.67 -45.67 -1.15
C THR A 91 5.07 -44.26 -0.75
N ASN A 92 4.09 -43.37 -0.49
CA ASN A 92 4.28 -41.97 -0.18
C ASN A 92 5.12 -41.24 -1.25
N THR A 93 4.76 -41.45 -2.53
CA THR A 93 5.47 -40.88 -3.69
C THR A 93 4.56 -40.02 -4.54
N VAL A 94 5.07 -38.86 -4.99
CA VAL A 94 4.33 -37.99 -5.91
C VAL A 94 4.27 -38.65 -7.29
N LEU A 95 3.05 -38.95 -7.74
CA LEU A 95 2.78 -39.50 -9.06
C LEU A 95 2.64 -38.41 -10.12
N PHE A 96 2.10 -37.26 -9.72
CA PHE A 96 1.90 -36.11 -10.59
C PHE A 96 1.79 -34.83 -9.76
N ASN A 97 2.22 -33.70 -10.30
CA ASN A 97 1.90 -32.39 -9.78
C ASN A 97 1.85 -31.36 -10.91
N ALA A 98 1.05 -30.30 -10.74
CA ALA A 98 0.97 -29.20 -11.69
C ALA A 98 0.48 -27.91 -11.03
N GLN A 99 1.04 -26.78 -11.49
CA GLN A 99 0.58 -25.45 -11.12
C GLN A 99 -0.72 -25.12 -11.86
N LEU A 100 -1.78 -24.80 -11.12
CA LEU A 100 -3.10 -24.43 -11.63
C LEU A 100 -3.18 -22.92 -11.86
N GLY A 101 -2.58 -22.43 -12.95
CA GLY A 101 -2.62 -21.01 -13.31
C GLY A 101 -2.25 -20.09 -12.13
N LYS A 102 -3.12 -19.11 -11.83
CA LYS A 102 -3.02 -18.20 -10.69
C LYS A 102 -4.02 -18.52 -9.57
N VAL A 103 -4.42 -19.78 -9.44
CA VAL A 103 -5.28 -20.22 -8.35
C VAL A 103 -4.55 -20.02 -7.02
N SER A 104 -5.19 -19.30 -6.10
CA SER A 104 -4.64 -19.01 -4.77
C SER A 104 -5.06 -20.05 -3.73
N GLN A 105 -6.28 -20.60 -3.84
CA GLN A 105 -6.86 -21.52 -2.88
C GLN A 105 -7.71 -22.56 -3.61
N VAL A 106 -7.80 -23.77 -3.08
CA VAL A 106 -8.69 -24.83 -3.58
C VAL A 106 -9.50 -25.38 -2.42
N TRP A 107 -10.81 -25.17 -2.44
CA TRP A 107 -11.67 -25.56 -1.32
C TRP A 107 -12.27 -26.96 -1.46
N THR A 108 -12.20 -27.56 -2.66
CA THR A 108 -12.82 -28.87 -2.93
C THR A 108 -12.20 -29.55 -4.15
N HIS A 109 -12.04 -30.87 -4.04
CA HIS A 109 -11.74 -31.83 -5.09
C HIS A 109 -12.85 -32.87 -5.13
N ILE A 110 -13.16 -33.40 -6.31
CA ILE A 110 -14.09 -34.51 -6.46
C ILE A 110 -13.64 -35.47 -7.55
N ILE A 111 -13.85 -36.77 -7.35
CA ILE A 111 -13.53 -37.81 -8.32
C ILE A 111 -14.81 -38.24 -9.02
N ALA A 112 -14.85 -38.11 -10.35
CA ALA A 112 -15.95 -38.59 -11.17
C ALA A 112 -15.91 -40.14 -11.33
N PRO A 113 -17.01 -40.79 -11.73
CA PRO A 113 -17.07 -42.25 -11.89
C PRO A 113 -16.02 -42.85 -12.83
N ASP A 114 -15.52 -42.08 -13.79
CA ASP A 114 -14.45 -42.48 -14.73
C ASP A 114 -13.02 -42.32 -14.15
N GLY A 115 -12.90 -41.81 -12.92
CA GLY A 115 -11.63 -41.53 -12.25
C GLY A 115 -11.07 -40.13 -12.52
N THR A 116 -11.70 -39.31 -13.36
CA THR A 116 -11.29 -37.91 -13.57
C THR A 116 -11.45 -37.12 -12.27
N VAL A 117 -10.43 -36.34 -11.91
CA VAL A 117 -10.45 -35.50 -10.70
C VAL A 117 -10.78 -34.07 -11.10
N TYR A 118 -11.84 -33.50 -10.56
CA TYR A 118 -12.17 -32.09 -10.72
C TYR A 118 -11.71 -31.28 -9.50
N ILE A 119 -11.25 -30.06 -9.76
CA ILE A 119 -10.60 -29.19 -8.79
C ILE A 119 -11.25 -27.81 -8.90
N ALA A 120 -11.95 -27.37 -7.85
CA ALA A 120 -12.58 -26.05 -7.83
C ALA A 120 -11.72 -25.06 -7.02
N GLY A 121 -11.10 -24.14 -7.75
CA GLY A 121 -10.15 -23.17 -7.21
C GLY A 121 -10.67 -21.73 -7.21
N LEU A 122 -9.97 -20.87 -6.46
CA LEU A 122 -10.16 -19.43 -6.45
C LEU A 122 -9.01 -18.75 -7.19
N ALA A 123 -9.30 -18.24 -8.39
CA ALA A 123 -8.37 -17.47 -9.22
C ALA A 123 -8.25 -16.01 -8.72
N GLU A 124 -7.70 -15.14 -9.57
CA GLU A 124 -7.58 -13.70 -9.28
C GLU A 124 -8.92 -13.09 -8.84
N SER A 125 -8.87 -12.21 -7.85
CA SER A 125 -10.05 -11.59 -7.22
C SER A 125 -11.05 -12.60 -6.65
N ASN A 126 -10.58 -13.79 -6.25
CA ASN A 126 -11.37 -14.90 -5.74
C ASN A 126 -12.42 -15.47 -6.73
N ALA A 127 -12.28 -15.24 -8.04
CA ALA A 127 -13.21 -15.80 -9.02
C ALA A 127 -13.13 -17.35 -9.03
N GLY A 128 -14.29 -18.02 -8.98
CA GLY A 128 -14.36 -19.48 -9.03
C GLY A 128 -13.94 -20.03 -10.39
N GLU A 129 -12.94 -20.92 -10.40
CA GLU A 129 -12.38 -21.54 -11.60
C GLU A 129 -12.35 -23.06 -11.46
N LEU A 130 -12.81 -23.78 -12.49
CA LEU A 130 -12.82 -25.25 -12.49
C LEU A 130 -11.66 -25.80 -13.34
N TRP A 131 -10.97 -26.79 -12.78
CA TRP A 131 -9.95 -27.58 -13.48
C TRP A 131 -10.32 -29.06 -13.45
N ARG A 132 -9.76 -29.84 -14.38
CA ARG A 132 -9.73 -31.30 -14.27
C ARG A 132 -8.32 -31.86 -14.42
N TYR A 133 -8.05 -32.95 -13.71
CA TYR A 133 -6.90 -33.83 -13.88
C TYR A 133 -7.36 -35.17 -14.43
N SER A 134 -6.68 -35.65 -15.47
CA SER A 134 -6.88 -36.98 -16.05
C SER A 134 -5.76 -37.92 -15.57
N PRO A 135 -6.06 -38.95 -14.76
CA PRO A 135 -5.10 -40.00 -14.39
C PRO A 135 -4.50 -40.73 -15.60
N GLU A 136 -5.30 -40.94 -16.65
CA GLU A 136 -4.88 -41.63 -17.88
C GLU A 136 -3.81 -40.84 -18.65
N THR A 137 -4.04 -39.54 -18.86
CA THR A 137 -3.12 -38.69 -19.66
C THR A 137 -2.07 -37.97 -18.83
N LYS A 138 -2.19 -38.02 -17.49
CA LYS A 138 -1.33 -37.27 -16.55
C LYS A 138 -1.26 -35.79 -16.89
N SER A 139 -2.42 -35.17 -17.08
CA SER A 139 -2.52 -33.76 -17.45
C SER A 139 -3.65 -33.04 -16.73
N VAL A 140 -3.44 -31.73 -16.49
CA VAL A 140 -4.48 -30.83 -15.97
C VAL A 140 -5.00 -29.92 -17.09
N THR A 141 -6.29 -29.61 -17.08
CA THR A 141 -6.93 -28.71 -18.05
C THR A 141 -7.82 -27.71 -17.31
N ASN A 142 -7.67 -26.42 -17.62
CA ASN A 142 -8.57 -25.36 -17.15
C ASN A 142 -9.88 -25.42 -17.95
N LEU A 143 -11.00 -25.52 -17.26
CA LEU A 143 -12.35 -25.58 -17.86
C LEU A 143 -13.05 -24.22 -17.86
N GLY A 144 -12.57 -23.26 -17.06
CA GLY A 144 -12.95 -21.85 -17.11
C GLY A 144 -13.66 -21.32 -15.86
N ILE A 145 -14.07 -20.06 -15.99
CA ILE A 145 -14.77 -19.27 -14.96
C ILE A 145 -16.16 -18.93 -15.49
N PRO A 146 -17.24 -19.53 -14.97
CA PRO A 146 -18.60 -19.25 -15.46
C PRO A 146 -19.12 -17.87 -15.04
N ASP A 147 -18.73 -17.39 -13.85
CA ASP A 147 -19.15 -16.11 -13.29
C ASP A 147 -18.06 -15.56 -12.37
N ARG A 148 -17.49 -14.41 -12.72
CA ARG A 148 -16.38 -13.80 -11.95
C ARG A 148 -16.82 -13.24 -10.60
N SER A 149 -18.12 -13.09 -10.34
CA SER A 149 -18.65 -12.57 -9.08
C SER A 149 -18.87 -13.64 -8.01
N HIS A 150 -18.71 -14.92 -8.36
CA HIS A 150 -18.96 -16.06 -7.47
C HIS A 150 -17.69 -16.85 -7.21
N GLN A 151 -17.44 -17.13 -5.94
CA GLN A 151 -16.34 -17.99 -5.48
C GLN A 151 -16.81 -19.46 -5.45
N PHE A 152 -15.92 -20.42 -5.64
CA PHE A 152 -16.25 -21.86 -5.55
C PHE A 152 -15.85 -22.45 -4.19
N TRP A 153 -16.78 -23.17 -3.55
CA TRP A 153 -16.63 -23.63 -2.16
C TRP A 153 -16.95 -25.10 -1.92
N SER A 154 -17.77 -25.73 -2.76
CA SER A 154 -18.13 -27.14 -2.65
C SER A 154 -18.34 -27.74 -4.03
N SER A 155 -18.15 -29.06 -4.16
CA SER A 155 -18.37 -29.75 -5.43
C SER A 155 -18.78 -31.20 -5.23
N THR A 156 -19.52 -31.75 -6.20
CA THR A 156 -19.89 -33.16 -6.27
C THR A 156 -20.08 -33.59 -7.73
N THR A 157 -20.27 -34.88 -7.99
CA THR A 157 -20.55 -35.42 -9.34
C THR A 157 -21.75 -36.35 -9.35
N ASP A 158 -22.52 -36.35 -10.44
CA ASP A 158 -23.55 -37.37 -10.67
C ASP A 158 -22.98 -38.66 -11.31
N ASP A 159 -23.85 -39.66 -11.49
CA ASP A 159 -23.50 -40.96 -12.08
C ASP A 159 -23.03 -40.86 -13.55
N GLN A 160 -23.32 -39.74 -14.22
CA GLN A 160 -22.88 -39.46 -15.59
C GLN A 160 -21.55 -38.70 -15.63
N GLY A 161 -21.00 -38.33 -14.46
CA GLY A 161 -19.78 -37.56 -14.32
C GLY A 161 -19.95 -36.05 -14.51
N ASN A 162 -21.18 -35.53 -14.58
CA ASN A 162 -21.38 -34.08 -14.57
C ASN A 162 -20.96 -33.53 -13.21
N VAL A 163 -20.34 -32.35 -13.21
CA VAL A 163 -19.83 -31.73 -11.99
C VAL A 163 -20.79 -30.65 -11.53
N TYR A 164 -21.13 -30.64 -10.25
CA TYR A 164 -21.93 -29.60 -9.63
C TYR A 164 -21.04 -28.82 -8.65
N ILE A 165 -21.11 -27.50 -8.68
CA ILE A 165 -20.25 -26.61 -7.90
C ILE A 165 -21.11 -25.63 -7.12
N GLY A 166 -21.00 -25.66 -5.79
CA GLY A 166 -21.62 -24.69 -4.90
C GLY A 166 -20.76 -23.44 -4.72
N THR A 167 -21.41 -22.28 -4.67
CA THR A 167 -20.71 -20.98 -4.70
C THR A 167 -20.89 -20.15 -3.44
N TYR A 168 -20.07 -19.11 -3.32
CA TYR A 168 -20.32 -17.95 -2.45
C TYR A 168 -20.46 -16.67 -3.27
N LYS A 169 -21.50 -15.91 -2.91
CA LYS A 169 -21.65 -14.47 -3.15
C LYS A 169 -22.68 -13.97 -2.15
N GLU A 170 -22.47 -12.79 -1.59
CA GLU A 170 -23.38 -12.21 -0.59
C GLU A 170 -24.84 -12.30 -1.03
N LYS A 171 -25.65 -13.00 -0.21
CA LYS A 171 -27.08 -13.29 -0.40
C LYS A 171 -27.44 -14.00 -1.72
N GLU A 172 -26.48 -14.61 -2.40
CA GLU A 172 -26.64 -15.24 -3.72
C GLU A 172 -25.87 -16.57 -3.86
N GLY A 173 -25.95 -17.43 -2.84
CA GLY A 173 -25.45 -18.80 -2.93
C GLY A 173 -26.20 -19.61 -4.01
N LYS A 174 -25.48 -20.04 -5.05
CA LYS A 174 -26.02 -20.80 -6.20
C LYS A 174 -25.17 -22.01 -6.56
N ILE A 175 -25.66 -22.78 -7.53
CA ILE A 175 -24.97 -23.97 -8.06
C ILE A 175 -24.74 -23.80 -9.56
N PHE A 176 -23.51 -24.08 -10.01
CA PHE A 176 -23.20 -24.32 -11.41
C PHE A 176 -23.10 -25.82 -11.69
N LYS A 177 -23.60 -26.26 -12.85
CA LYS A 177 -23.32 -27.58 -13.42
C LYS A 177 -22.31 -27.42 -14.55
N TYR A 178 -21.22 -28.19 -14.55
CA TYR A 178 -20.42 -28.43 -15.74
C TYR A 178 -20.91 -29.72 -16.41
N ASP A 179 -21.56 -29.56 -17.56
CA ASP A 179 -22.02 -30.67 -18.38
C ASP A 179 -20.82 -31.25 -19.14
N VAL A 180 -20.44 -32.48 -18.81
CA VAL A 180 -19.21 -33.09 -19.36
C VAL A 180 -19.36 -33.52 -20.81
N ILE A 181 -20.58 -33.80 -21.26
CA ILE A 181 -20.87 -34.18 -22.65
C ILE A 181 -20.81 -32.92 -23.54
N GLN A 182 -21.44 -31.84 -23.09
CA GLN A 182 -21.51 -30.57 -23.83
C GLN A 182 -20.30 -29.67 -23.60
N GLN A 183 -19.47 -29.98 -22.60
CA GLN A 183 -18.30 -29.21 -22.18
C GLN A 183 -18.62 -27.75 -21.90
N LYS A 184 -19.69 -27.51 -21.14
CA LYS A 184 -20.18 -26.16 -20.83
C LYS A 184 -20.70 -26.03 -19.42
N PHE A 185 -20.63 -24.83 -18.88
CA PHE A 185 -21.29 -24.47 -17.64
C PHE A 185 -22.77 -24.15 -17.87
N VAL A 186 -23.60 -24.55 -16.91
CA VAL A 186 -25.03 -24.27 -16.81
C VAL A 186 -25.27 -23.70 -15.41
N ASP A 187 -25.83 -22.50 -15.34
CA ASP A 187 -26.25 -21.88 -14.07
C ASP A 187 -27.58 -22.50 -13.62
N LEU A 188 -27.60 -23.16 -12.46
CA LEU A 188 -28.82 -23.75 -11.87
C LEU A 188 -29.55 -22.77 -10.92
N GLY A 189 -29.03 -21.55 -10.82
CA GLY A 189 -29.58 -20.44 -10.04
C GLY A 189 -29.41 -20.60 -8.54
N LYS A 190 -29.84 -19.56 -7.82
CA LYS A 190 -29.85 -19.51 -6.35
C LYS A 190 -30.54 -20.72 -5.75
N VAL A 191 -29.95 -21.34 -4.72
CA VAL A 191 -30.54 -22.52 -4.06
C VAL A 191 -31.72 -22.09 -3.20
N ASP A 192 -31.52 -21.13 -2.31
CA ASP A 192 -32.55 -20.58 -1.46
C ASP A 192 -33.23 -19.39 -2.14
N ILE A 193 -34.28 -19.64 -2.93
CA ILE A 193 -34.95 -18.61 -3.74
C ILE A 193 -35.55 -17.48 -2.87
N LYS A 194 -35.95 -17.81 -1.63
CA LYS A 194 -36.68 -16.87 -0.75
C LYS A 194 -35.85 -16.33 0.41
N GLY A 195 -34.74 -16.98 0.77
CA GLY A 195 -33.85 -16.52 1.83
C GLY A 195 -32.56 -15.90 1.31
N ASP A 196 -31.66 -15.58 2.23
CA ASP A 196 -30.47 -14.76 2.00
C ASP A 196 -29.17 -15.54 2.21
N ALA A 197 -29.18 -16.86 1.99
CA ALA A 197 -27.97 -17.68 2.06
C ALA A 197 -26.92 -17.22 1.04
N SER A 198 -25.74 -16.85 1.53
CA SER A 198 -24.60 -16.42 0.73
C SER A 198 -23.76 -17.60 0.21
N TYR A 199 -23.78 -18.74 0.89
CA TYR A 199 -22.96 -19.91 0.59
C TYR A 199 -23.83 -21.12 0.23
N VAL A 200 -23.39 -21.85 -0.78
CA VAL A 200 -23.56 -23.31 -0.87
C VAL A 200 -22.25 -23.93 -0.38
N ARG A 201 -22.18 -24.16 0.94
CA ARG A 201 -20.92 -24.48 1.63
C ARG A 201 -20.56 -25.96 1.53
N SER A 202 -21.55 -26.83 1.44
CA SER A 202 -21.38 -28.26 1.24
C SER A 202 -22.35 -28.78 0.18
N LEU A 203 -21.94 -29.79 -0.57
CA LEU A 203 -22.71 -30.32 -1.70
C LEU A 203 -22.38 -31.79 -1.91
N THR A 204 -23.41 -32.63 -1.96
CA THR A 204 -23.29 -34.09 -2.14
C THR A 204 -24.37 -34.59 -3.09
N TYR A 205 -24.06 -35.59 -3.90
CA TYR A 205 -25.01 -36.26 -4.79
C TYR A 205 -25.41 -37.64 -4.24
N HIS A 206 -26.69 -37.98 -4.35
CA HIS A 206 -27.19 -39.33 -4.09
C HIS A 206 -28.50 -39.60 -4.85
N ASP A 207 -28.56 -40.71 -5.59
CA ASP A 207 -29.74 -41.25 -6.27
C ASP A 207 -30.58 -40.21 -7.05
N GLY A 208 -29.92 -39.44 -7.94
CA GLY A 208 -30.58 -38.42 -8.77
C GLY A 208 -30.84 -37.08 -8.08
N TYR A 209 -30.43 -36.91 -6.82
CA TYR A 209 -30.60 -35.68 -6.06
C TYR A 209 -29.27 -35.07 -5.62
N LEU A 210 -29.22 -33.74 -5.62
CA LEU A 210 -28.19 -32.97 -4.91
C LEU A 210 -28.70 -32.60 -3.52
N TYR A 211 -27.82 -32.69 -2.54
CA TYR A 211 -28.02 -32.20 -1.19
C TYR A 211 -27.08 -31.03 -0.99
N ALA A 212 -27.63 -29.84 -0.73
CA ALA A 212 -26.90 -28.59 -0.65
C ALA A 212 -27.01 -28.01 0.76
N GLY A 213 -25.89 -27.95 1.48
CA GLY A 213 -25.78 -27.30 2.78
C GLY A 213 -25.44 -25.83 2.61
N LEU A 214 -26.24 -24.96 3.23
CA LEU A 214 -26.17 -23.52 3.08
C LEU A 214 -25.56 -22.83 4.31
N GLY A 215 -24.95 -21.68 4.04
CA GLY A 215 -24.53 -20.69 5.03
C GLY A 215 -24.93 -19.30 4.56
N VAL A 216 -25.16 -18.33 5.42
CA VAL A 216 -25.00 -18.33 6.88
C VAL A 216 -26.30 -18.66 7.64
N THR A 217 -27.21 -19.41 7.00
CA THR A 217 -28.55 -19.75 7.54
C THR A 217 -28.70 -21.17 8.09
N GLY A 218 -27.68 -22.03 7.96
CA GLY A 218 -27.70 -23.41 8.42
C GLY A 218 -28.76 -24.29 7.75
N SER A 219 -29.23 -23.92 6.56
CA SER A 219 -30.29 -24.68 5.87
C SER A 219 -29.73 -25.81 5.01
N VAL A 220 -30.51 -26.86 4.80
CA VAL A 220 -30.20 -27.96 3.88
C VAL A 220 -31.30 -28.10 2.84
N TYR A 221 -30.91 -28.17 1.57
CA TYR A 221 -31.82 -28.34 0.44
C TYR A 221 -31.56 -29.66 -0.28
N ARG A 222 -32.62 -30.33 -0.69
CA ARG A 222 -32.60 -31.43 -1.64
C ARG A 222 -33.07 -30.94 -3.01
N ILE A 223 -32.35 -31.28 -4.07
CA ILE A 223 -32.58 -30.74 -5.42
C ILE A 223 -32.61 -31.89 -6.41
N ASN A 224 -33.72 -32.06 -7.14
CA ASN A 224 -33.79 -33.07 -8.20
C ASN A 224 -32.93 -32.63 -9.40
N THR A 225 -32.03 -33.50 -9.86
CA THR A 225 -31.07 -33.14 -10.94
C THR A 225 -31.68 -33.05 -12.33
N GLU A 226 -32.85 -33.66 -12.55
CA GLU A 226 -33.58 -33.64 -13.83
C GLU A 226 -34.58 -32.48 -13.90
N THR A 227 -35.43 -32.32 -12.88
CA THR A 227 -36.49 -31.31 -12.85
C THR A 227 -36.04 -29.97 -12.28
N LEU A 228 -34.91 -29.95 -11.56
CA LEU A 228 -34.39 -28.80 -10.80
C LEU A 228 -35.33 -28.31 -9.69
N GLU A 229 -36.30 -29.13 -9.29
CA GLU A 229 -37.14 -28.85 -8.13
C GLU A 229 -36.30 -28.86 -6.85
N LYS A 230 -36.47 -27.82 -6.02
CA LYS A 230 -35.70 -27.58 -4.79
C LYS A 230 -36.62 -27.71 -3.58
N GLU A 231 -36.30 -28.60 -2.66
CA GLU A 231 -36.99 -28.82 -1.39
C GLU A 231 -36.08 -28.41 -0.23
N ASN A 232 -36.55 -27.49 0.63
CA ASN A 232 -35.86 -27.23 1.89
C ASN A 232 -36.17 -28.37 2.87
N ILE A 233 -35.17 -29.22 3.12
CA ILE A 233 -35.32 -30.38 4.02
C ILE A 233 -34.87 -30.09 5.44
N THR A 234 -34.51 -28.85 5.78
CA THR A 234 -34.04 -28.48 7.14
C THR A 234 -35.04 -28.89 8.23
N LYS A 235 -36.35 -28.87 7.93
CA LYS A 235 -37.45 -29.41 8.76
C LYS A 235 -37.23 -29.14 10.28
N ASN A 236 -37.25 -30.19 11.09
CA ASN A 236 -37.09 -30.18 12.55
C ASN A 236 -35.63 -30.37 13.00
N ALA A 237 -34.63 -30.14 12.13
CA ALA A 237 -33.21 -30.32 12.47
C ALA A 237 -32.79 -29.48 13.70
N ALA A 238 -33.23 -28.23 13.75
CA ALA A 238 -32.96 -27.32 14.85
C ALA A 238 -33.58 -27.82 16.17
N ASP A 239 -34.84 -28.30 16.11
CA ASP A 239 -35.55 -28.86 17.26
C ASP A 239 -34.84 -30.10 17.82
N ILE A 240 -34.36 -31.00 16.95
CA ILE A 240 -33.60 -32.20 17.36
C ILE A 240 -32.32 -31.81 18.10
N MET A 241 -31.64 -30.75 17.66
CA MET A 241 -30.42 -30.25 18.30
C MET A 241 -30.70 -29.38 19.53
N GLY A 242 -31.97 -29.04 19.83
CA GLY A 242 -32.32 -28.11 20.89
C GLY A 242 -31.82 -26.69 20.62
N LYS A 243 -31.84 -26.27 19.36
CA LYS A 243 -31.24 -25.03 18.86
C LYS A 243 -32.20 -24.31 17.92
N THR A 244 -31.86 -23.07 17.56
CA THR A 244 -32.51 -22.30 16.50
C THR A 244 -31.73 -22.43 15.18
N LEU A 245 -32.38 -22.16 14.05
CA LEU A 245 -31.71 -22.16 12.74
C LEU A 245 -30.54 -21.17 12.69
N GLU A 246 -30.69 -20.00 13.34
CA GLU A 246 -29.66 -18.98 13.42
C GLU A 246 -28.41 -19.48 14.16
N GLU A 247 -28.58 -20.20 15.28
CA GLU A 247 -27.47 -20.80 16.04
C GLU A 247 -26.70 -21.86 15.24
N MET A 248 -27.33 -22.55 14.29
CA MET A 248 -26.68 -23.59 13.48
C MET A 248 -25.68 -23.02 12.46
N GLN A 249 -25.92 -21.80 11.98
CA GLN A 249 -25.10 -20.98 11.06
C GLN A 249 -24.78 -21.60 9.69
N PHE A 250 -24.02 -22.69 9.62
CA PHE A 250 -23.65 -23.33 8.35
C PHE A 250 -23.92 -24.82 8.44
N ALA A 251 -24.62 -25.37 7.45
CA ALA A 251 -24.48 -26.78 7.09
C ALA A 251 -23.14 -26.92 6.34
N TYR A 252 -22.06 -27.03 7.11
CA TYR A 252 -20.71 -26.71 6.66
C TYR A 252 -20.03 -27.86 5.94
N ASP A 253 -20.21 -29.07 6.45
CA ASP A 253 -19.66 -30.31 5.89
C ASP A 253 -20.81 -31.30 5.69
N MET A 254 -20.77 -32.06 4.61
CA MET A 254 -21.82 -32.98 4.21
C MET A 254 -21.23 -34.15 3.45
N GLU A 255 -21.57 -35.38 3.85
CA GLU A 255 -21.17 -36.57 3.11
C GLU A 255 -22.10 -37.76 3.36
N VAL A 256 -22.22 -38.67 2.39
CA VAL A 256 -22.96 -39.93 2.54
C VAL A 256 -22.08 -40.99 3.22
N ALA A 257 -22.65 -41.67 4.22
CA ALA A 257 -22.07 -42.88 4.79
C ALA A 257 -23.18 -43.91 5.06
N GLY A 258 -23.15 -45.03 4.32
CA GLY A 258 -24.26 -45.98 4.31
C GLY A 258 -25.52 -45.38 3.67
N ASP A 259 -26.68 -45.61 4.28
CA ASP A 259 -27.98 -45.05 3.83
C ASP A 259 -28.27 -43.66 4.43
N TYR A 260 -27.24 -42.99 4.95
CA TYR A 260 -27.36 -41.77 5.72
C TYR A 260 -26.49 -40.64 5.17
N LEU A 261 -27.04 -39.42 5.23
CA LEU A 261 -26.32 -38.18 4.99
C LEU A 261 -25.92 -37.58 6.33
N PHE A 262 -24.60 -37.42 6.53
CA PHE A 262 -24.02 -36.80 7.73
C PHE A 262 -23.83 -35.31 7.43
N VAL A 263 -24.45 -34.45 8.24
CA VAL A 263 -24.38 -33.00 8.05
C VAL A 263 -23.83 -32.35 9.31
N ARG A 264 -22.67 -31.68 9.21
CA ARG A 264 -22.10 -30.92 10.31
C ARG A 264 -22.58 -29.47 10.29
N PHE A 265 -23.13 -29.03 11.42
CA PHE A 265 -23.51 -27.64 11.64
C PHE A 265 -22.40 -26.91 12.41
N SER A 266 -21.76 -25.91 11.80
CA SER A 266 -20.56 -25.29 12.38
C SER A 266 -20.87 -24.42 13.60
N GLY A 267 -22.02 -23.76 13.65
CA GLY A 267 -22.37 -22.85 14.74
C GLY A 267 -22.58 -23.55 16.08
N VAL A 268 -22.92 -24.84 16.04
CA VAL A 268 -23.11 -25.71 17.23
C VAL A 268 -22.04 -26.79 17.34
N SER A 269 -21.15 -26.89 16.34
CA SER A 269 -20.15 -27.95 16.19
C SER A 269 -20.74 -29.34 16.45
N ALA A 270 -21.82 -29.68 15.76
CA ALA A 270 -22.50 -30.97 15.92
C ALA A 270 -22.86 -31.57 14.55
N ILE A 271 -22.99 -32.89 14.51
CA ILE A 271 -23.41 -33.62 13.31
C ILE A 271 -24.83 -34.13 13.52
N LEU A 272 -25.70 -33.86 12.54
CA LEU A 272 -27.03 -34.42 12.46
C LEU A 272 -27.10 -35.39 11.27
N ILE A 273 -27.93 -36.43 11.42
CA ILE A 273 -28.00 -37.55 10.47
C ILE A 273 -29.36 -37.53 9.77
N TYR A 274 -29.35 -37.49 8.45
CA TYR A 274 -30.55 -37.58 7.61
C TYR A 274 -30.62 -38.94 6.93
N ASP A 275 -31.75 -39.62 7.08
CA ASP A 275 -32.05 -40.90 6.46
C ASP A 275 -32.41 -40.67 4.99
N LEU A 276 -31.57 -41.15 4.07
CA LEU A 276 -31.77 -40.94 2.63
C LEU A 276 -32.95 -41.77 2.11
N THR A 277 -33.24 -42.91 2.74
CA THR A 277 -34.34 -43.80 2.36
C THR A 277 -35.68 -43.29 2.90
N ALA A 278 -35.75 -43.00 4.20
CA ALA A 278 -36.97 -42.52 4.86
C ALA A 278 -37.21 -41.02 4.66
N GLN A 279 -36.19 -40.27 4.23
CA GLN A 279 -36.24 -38.82 3.94
C GLN A 279 -36.58 -37.97 5.18
N GLU A 280 -36.05 -38.38 6.33
CA GLU A 280 -36.25 -37.74 7.63
C GLU A 280 -34.93 -37.57 8.40
N TRP A 281 -34.87 -36.53 9.24
CA TRP A 281 -33.79 -36.40 10.21
C TRP A 281 -33.98 -37.40 11.34
N LYS A 282 -32.92 -38.14 11.70
CA LYS A 282 -32.94 -39.00 12.88
C LYS A 282 -32.87 -38.15 14.14
N ASN A 283 -33.59 -38.56 15.19
CA ASN A 283 -33.51 -37.94 16.51
C ASN A 283 -32.21 -38.36 17.24
N ARG A 284 -31.07 -38.09 16.62
CA ARG A 284 -29.73 -38.47 17.08
C ARG A 284 -28.74 -37.40 16.63
N VAL A 285 -28.10 -36.77 17.61
CA VAL A 285 -27.03 -35.78 17.40
C VAL A 285 -25.72 -36.42 17.81
N ILE A 286 -24.69 -36.26 16.98
CA ILE A 286 -23.32 -36.67 17.29
C ILE A 286 -22.51 -35.41 17.62
N GLY A 287 -21.90 -35.40 18.81
CA GLY A 287 -21.05 -34.32 19.28
C GLY A 287 -21.81 -33.12 19.84
N GLY A 288 -21.25 -31.93 19.62
CA GLY A 288 -21.70 -30.66 20.19
C GLY A 288 -20.73 -30.15 21.26
N ILE A 289 -20.73 -28.83 21.47
CA ILE A 289 -19.93 -28.19 22.52
C ILE A 289 -20.55 -28.53 23.89
N LYS A 290 -19.74 -29.04 24.82
CA LYS A 290 -20.18 -29.40 26.17
C LYS A 290 -20.24 -28.19 27.10
N GLY A 291 -19.40 -27.19 26.85
CA GLY A 291 -19.32 -25.96 27.65
C GLY A 291 -18.70 -26.20 29.03
N ASP A 292 -17.85 -27.23 29.16
CA ASP A 292 -17.13 -27.57 30.38
C ASP A 292 -15.75 -26.88 30.49
N GLY A 293 -15.30 -26.22 29.43
CA GLY A 293 -14.06 -25.45 29.38
C GLY A 293 -12.79 -26.30 29.39
N SER A 294 -12.90 -27.63 29.22
CA SER A 294 -11.74 -28.51 29.11
C SER A 294 -10.96 -28.29 27.80
N GLU A 295 -9.72 -28.79 27.73
CA GLU A 295 -8.91 -28.71 26.51
C GLU A 295 -9.59 -29.41 25.31
N ASP A 296 -10.43 -30.40 25.59
CA ASP A 296 -11.18 -31.18 24.61
C ASP A 296 -12.64 -30.73 24.50
N ASP A 297 -13.04 -29.60 25.11
CA ASP A 297 -14.36 -28.97 24.96
C ASP A 297 -14.53 -28.33 23.56
N PHE A 298 -14.50 -29.20 22.56
CA PHE A 298 -14.69 -28.92 21.16
C PHE A 298 -15.73 -29.89 20.64
N GLY A 299 -16.70 -29.41 19.89
CA GLY A 299 -17.66 -30.31 19.24
C GLY A 299 -17.03 -31.09 18.07
N ALA A 300 -17.89 -31.45 17.13
CA ALA A 300 -17.52 -32.14 15.91
C ALA A 300 -16.62 -31.28 14.99
N PHE A 301 -15.55 -31.88 14.47
CA PHE A 301 -14.67 -31.26 13.47
C PHE A 301 -15.12 -31.60 12.04
N GLY A 302 -14.65 -30.82 11.07
CA GLY A 302 -15.02 -30.96 9.66
C GLY A 302 -14.44 -32.18 8.94
N TYR A 303 -15.03 -32.48 7.79
CA TYR A 303 -14.69 -33.58 6.89
C TYR A 303 -15.14 -33.25 5.47
N SER A 304 -14.37 -33.65 4.47
CA SER A 304 -14.77 -33.52 3.06
C SER A 304 -15.03 -34.86 2.36
N GLN A 305 -14.56 -35.96 2.93
CA GLN A 305 -14.85 -37.33 2.50
C GLN A 305 -14.83 -38.24 3.73
N LEU A 306 -15.85 -39.09 3.87
CA LEU A 306 -15.98 -40.07 4.96
C LEU A 306 -15.76 -41.48 4.43
N ALA A 307 -14.78 -42.18 5.00
CA ALA A 307 -14.58 -43.59 4.73
C ALA A 307 -15.63 -44.45 5.44
N VAL A 308 -16.10 -45.50 4.77
CA VAL A 308 -16.92 -46.56 5.37
C VAL A 308 -16.18 -47.88 5.21
N ASN A 309 -15.99 -48.61 6.31
CA ASN A 309 -15.43 -49.95 6.32
C ASN A 309 -16.19 -50.81 7.33
N ASP A 310 -16.59 -52.02 6.93
CA ASP A 310 -17.34 -52.97 7.76
C ASP A 310 -18.54 -52.33 8.49
N GLY A 311 -19.36 -51.55 7.75
CA GLY A 311 -20.54 -50.88 8.31
C GLY A 311 -20.24 -49.75 9.29
N LYS A 312 -19.01 -49.23 9.32
CA LYS A 312 -18.59 -48.17 10.24
C LYS A 312 -17.94 -47.00 9.52
N THR A 313 -18.19 -45.80 10.01
CA THR A 313 -17.46 -44.57 9.65
C THR A 313 -16.83 -43.94 10.88
N TYR A 314 -15.97 -42.94 10.66
CA TYR A 314 -15.15 -42.34 11.69
C TYR A 314 -15.18 -40.82 11.57
N VAL A 315 -15.65 -40.15 12.62
CA VAL A 315 -15.70 -38.69 12.72
C VAL A 315 -14.84 -38.21 13.88
N ILE A 316 -14.53 -36.93 13.93
CA ILE A 316 -13.79 -36.34 15.07
C ILE A 316 -14.77 -35.54 15.91
N ASN A 317 -14.80 -35.83 17.21
CA ASN A 317 -15.55 -35.06 18.21
C ASN A 317 -14.69 -34.91 19.46
N GLU A 318 -14.70 -33.74 20.11
CA GLU A 318 -13.89 -33.50 21.32
C GLU A 318 -12.42 -33.84 21.12
N ARG A 319 -11.90 -33.58 19.91
CA ARG A 319 -10.53 -33.91 19.50
C ARG A 319 -10.22 -35.41 19.58
N HIS A 320 -11.21 -36.29 19.58
CA HIS A 320 -11.04 -37.73 19.57
C HIS A 320 -11.69 -38.36 18.33
N ILE A 321 -11.10 -39.45 17.84
CA ILE A 321 -11.70 -40.26 16.77
C ILE A 321 -12.86 -41.06 17.36
N LEU A 322 -14.05 -40.81 16.82
CA LEU A 322 -15.30 -41.46 17.17
C LEU A 322 -15.73 -42.40 16.04
N GLU A 323 -15.85 -43.68 16.34
CA GLU A 323 -16.47 -44.68 15.47
C GLU A 323 -18.00 -44.50 15.50
N VAL A 324 -18.63 -44.60 14.33
CA VAL A 324 -20.08 -44.58 14.16
C VAL A 324 -20.48 -45.81 13.35
N ASP A 325 -21.31 -46.67 13.93
CA ASP A 325 -21.93 -47.78 13.20
C ASP A 325 -23.04 -47.21 12.31
N VAL A 326 -22.91 -47.32 10.99
CA VAL A 326 -23.87 -46.72 10.05
C VAL A 326 -25.12 -47.57 9.84
N THR A 327 -25.25 -48.69 10.57
CA THR A 327 -26.48 -49.51 10.62
C THR A 327 -27.31 -49.17 11.86
N THR A 328 -26.67 -48.97 13.01
CA THR A 328 -27.33 -48.72 14.30
C THR A 328 -27.29 -47.25 14.75
N LEU A 329 -26.39 -46.45 14.19
CA LEU A 329 -26.05 -45.08 14.60
C LEU A 329 -25.50 -44.96 16.03
N GLU A 330 -25.06 -46.07 16.60
CA GLU A 330 -24.32 -46.09 17.86
C GLU A 330 -22.89 -45.57 17.65
N THR A 331 -22.38 -44.87 18.67
CA THR A 331 -21.08 -44.20 18.61
C THR A 331 -20.13 -44.76 19.67
N ARG A 332 -18.86 -44.96 19.33
CA ARG A 332 -17.82 -45.45 20.25
C ARG A 332 -16.54 -44.63 20.11
N GLU A 333 -16.06 -44.08 21.23
CA GLU A 333 -14.76 -43.40 21.28
C GLU A 333 -13.63 -44.44 21.15
N THR A 334 -12.63 -44.16 20.32
CA THR A 334 -11.59 -45.15 19.96
C THR A 334 -10.42 -45.18 20.95
N GLY A 335 -10.24 -44.14 21.74
CA GLY A 335 -9.10 -43.86 22.60
C GLY A 335 -7.99 -43.07 21.90
N ILE A 336 -8.25 -42.56 20.69
CA ILE A 336 -7.25 -41.90 19.83
C ILE A 336 -7.58 -40.41 19.73
N ARG A 337 -6.71 -39.58 20.32
CA ARG A 337 -6.82 -38.13 20.26
C ARG A 337 -6.23 -37.57 18.95
N TYR A 338 -7.01 -36.81 18.22
CA TYR A 338 -6.63 -36.05 17.04
C TYR A 338 -7.34 -34.67 17.00
N PRO A 339 -6.63 -33.57 17.29
CA PRO A 339 -7.22 -32.23 17.41
C PRO A 339 -7.36 -31.49 16.07
N ALA A 340 -7.82 -32.18 15.02
CA ALA A 340 -8.04 -31.60 13.70
C ALA A 340 -9.13 -32.36 12.93
N GLY A 341 -9.70 -31.71 11.91
CA GLY A 341 -10.69 -32.34 11.02
C GLY A 341 -10.06 -33.23 9.95
N TRP A 342 -10.89 -34.08 9.35
CA TRP A 342 -10.53 -34.84 8.16
C TRP A 342 -10.49 -33.90 6.96
N ARG A 343 -9.40 -33.89 6.20
CA ARG A 343 -9.40 -33.23 4.88
C ARG A 343 -9.91 -34.16 3.79
N GLY A 344 -10.57 -35.23 4.18
CA GLY A 344 -10.82 -36.42 3.38
C GLY A 344 -10.30 -37.64 4.13
N SER A 345 -10.99 -38.76 4.00
CA SER A 345 -10.61 -40.00 4.67
C SER A 345 -10.84 -41.22 3.79
N ALA A 346 -9.97 -42.22 3.94
CA ALA A 346 -10.08 -43.52 3.28
C ALA A 346 -9.48 -44.64 4.15
N PHE A 347 -9.81 -45.88 3.83
CA PHE A 347 -9.08 -47.04 4.34
C PHE A 347 -8.09 -47.52 3.29
N VAL A 348 -6.83 -47.69 3.68
CA VAL A 348 -5.74 -48.16 2.82
C VAL A 348 -5.04 -49.33 3.50
N ASP A 349 -4.87 -50.41 2.75
CA ASP A 349 -4.16 -51.61 3.19
C ASP A 349 -2.66 -51.47 2.91
N PHE A 350 -1.83 -51.38 3.95
CA PHE A 350 -0.37 -51.29 3.83
C PHE A 350 0.33 -52.65 3.71
N SER A 351 -0.44 -53.73 3.70
CA SER A 351 0.02 -55.09 3.45
C SER A 351 -0.41 -55.59 2.06
N GLU A 352 0.09 -56.75 1.67
CA GLU A 352 -0.36 -57.47 0.47
C GLU A 352 -1.52 -58.44 0.77
N ASP A 353 -1.85 -58.66 2.05
CA ASP A 353 -2.79 -59.67 2.54
C ASP A 353 -3.90 -59.13 3.45
N SER A 354 -4.12 -57.80 3.46
CA SER A 354 -5.15 -57.12 4.26
C SER A 354 -5.05 -57.29 5.77
N THR A 355 -3.82 -57.49 6.24
CA THR A 355 -3.47 -57.54 7.66
C THR A 355 -3.07 -56.18 8.25
N ASP A 356 -2.83 -55.17 7.42
CA ASP A 356 -2.44 -53.81 7.84
C ASP A 356 -3.36 -52.73 7.25
N LEU A 357 -4.65 -52.79 7.60
CA LEU A 357 -5.65 -51.82 7.15
C LEU A 357 -5.64 -50.57 8.03
N ARG A 358 -5.41 -49.39 7.45
CA ARG A 358 -5.32 -48.12 8.19
C ARG A 358 -6.30 -47.09 7.66
N LEU A 359 -6.87 -46.30 8.57
CA LEU A 359 -7.60 -45.08 8.22
C LEU A 359 -6.58 -43.99 7.88
N VAL A 360 -6.77 -43.26 6.78
CA VAL A 360 -5.81 -42.25 6.30
C VAL A 360 -6.48 -40.89 6.10
N THR A 361 -5.71 -39.81 6.23
CA THR A 361 -6.10 -38.44 5.91
C THR A 361 -4.88 -37.60 5.53
N VAL A 362 -5.08 -36.35 5.13
CA VAL A 362 -4.01 -35.36 4.90
C VAL A 362 -4.06 -34.30 5.99
N LYS A 363 -2.90 -33.95 6.56
CA LYS A 363 -2.78 -32.83 7.50
C LYS A 363 -2.83 -31.50 6.77
N ARG A 364 -3.09 -30.42 7.51
CA ARG A 364 -3.02 -29.05 6.95
C ARG A 364 -1.66 -28.73 6.35
N SER A 365 -0.60 -29.29 6.92
CA SER A 365 0.79 -29.15 6.47
C SER A 365 1.17 -30.07 5.30
N GLY A 366 0.23 -30.85 4.77
CA GLY A 366 0.39 -31.67 3.56
C GLY A 366 0.87 -33.10 3.79
N GLU A 367 1.30 -33.48 4.99
CA GLU A 367 1.66 -34.87 5.29
C GLU A 367 0.43 -35.78 5.25
N ILE A 368 0.61 -36.98 4.70
CA ILE A 368 -0.36 -38.06 4.87
C ILE A 368 -0.22 -38.59 6.29
N MET A 369 -1.33 -38.63 7.02
CA MET A 369 -1.43 -39.21 8.35
C MET A 369 -2.23 -40.52 8.26
N THR A 370 -1.72 -41.55 8.93
CA THR A 370 -2.38 -42.86 9.00
C THR A 370 -2.73 -43.18 10.46
N VAL A 371 -3.84 -43.85 10.66
CA VAL A 371 -4.34 -44.31 11.96
C VAL A 371 -4.46 -45.82 11.91
N ASP A 372 -3.68 -46.48 12.75
CA ASP A 372 -3.87 -47.86 13.10
C ASP A 372 -4.88 -47.92 14.26
N LEU A 373 -6.11 -48.35 13.96
CA LEU A 373 -7.22 -48.37 14.90
C LEU A 373 -7.04 -49.45 15.98
N ASP A 374 -6.41 -50.58 15.64
CA ASP A 374 -6.18 -51.70 16.54
C ASP A 374 -5.04 -51.38 17.51
N ALA A 375 -3.93 -50.83 17.00
CA ALA A 375 -2.80 -50.39 17.82
C ALA A 375 -3.04 -49.03 18.50
N LYS A 376 -4.13 -48.33 18.16
CA LYS A 376 -4.49 -46.99 18.64
C LYS A 376 -3.38 -45.96 18.42
N LYS A 377 -2.79 -45.97 17.23
CA LYS A 377 -1.59 -45.20 16.92
C LYS A 377 -1.77 -44.34 15.68
N ILE A 378 -1.38 -43.07 15.81
CA ILE A 378 -1.20 -42.15 14.68
C ILE A 378 0.23 -42.27 14.18
N ILE A 379 0.40 -42.38 12.86
CA ILE A 379 1.69 -42.41 12.17
C ILE A 379 1.66 -41.39 11.05
N ASP A 380 2.56 -40.42 11.12
CA ASP A 380 2.77 -39.44 10.06
C ASP A 380 3.78 -39.96 9.05
N LEU A 381 3.39 -39.95 7.78
CA LEU A 381 4.34 -40.18 6.69
C LEU A 381 5.14 -38.89 6.46
N PRO A 382 6.42 -38.98 6.06
CA PRO A 382 7.19 -37.79 5.67
C PRO A 382 6.47 -36.97 4.60
N LEU A 383 6.61 -35.64 4.61
CA LEU A 383 5.98 -34.78 3.60
C LEU A 383 6.48 -35.15 2.19
N ALA A 384 5.63 -35.80 1.39
CA ALA A 384 5.92 -36.14 0.00
C ALA A 384 5.44 -35.08 -0.98
N MET A 385 4.34 -34.38 -0.66
CA MET A 385 3.73 -33.35 -1.48
C MET A 385 4.73 -32.28 -1.93
N ASN A 386 4.66 -31.87 -3.19
CA ASN A 386 5.25 -30.63 -3.64
C ASN A 386 4.35 -29.48 -3.21
N GLY A 387 4.82 -28.66 -2.28
CA GLY A 387 4.01 -27.59 -1.71
C GLY A 387 4.79 -26.49 -1.00
N ASN A 388 6.11 -26.38 -1.20
CA ASN A 388 6.90 -25.29 -0.60
C ASN A 388 6.68 -23.96 -1.35
N LEU A 389 5.44 -23.49 -1.35
CA LEU A 389 5.03 -22.23 -1.97
C LEU A 389 5.06 -21.10 -0.94
N PRO A 390 5.36 -19.86 -1.36
CA PRO A 390 5.18 -18.69 -0.51
C PRO A 390 3.74 -18.59 -0.01
N LEU A 391 3.56 -18.28 1.26
CA LEU A 391 2.25 -18.09 1.87
C LEU A 391 1.94 -16.60 1.95
N ALA A 392 0.68 -16.23 1.69
CA ALA A 392 0.22 -14.86 1.82
C ALA A 392 0.29 -14.42 3.29
N LEU A 393 1.07 -13.38 3.56
CA LEU A 393 1.17 -12.71 4.85
C LEU A 393 -0.08 -11.85 5.07
N HIS A 394 -0.57 -11.86 6.31
CA HIS A 394 -1.84 -11.22 6.67
C HIS A 394 -1.72 -10.23 7.81
N SER A 395 -0.60 -10.23 8.53
CA SER A 395 -0.35 -9.30 9.63
C SER A 395 1.15 -9.06 9.80
N LEU A 396 1.53 -7.89 10.29
CA LEU A 396 2.89 -7.49 10.65
C LEU A 396 2.86 -6.72 11.97
N GLY A 397 3.81 -6.99 12.86
CA GLY A 397 3.94 -6.23 14.10
C GLY A 397 5.30 -6.41 14.74
N LEU A 398 5.78 -5.37 15.41
CA LEU A 398 7.02 -5.39 16.18
C LEU A 398 6.84 -6.16 17.48
N GLY A 399 7.73 -7.11 17.76
CA GLY A 399 7.82 -7.81 19.03
C GLY A 399 8.63 -7.03 20.07
N PRO A 400 8.49 -7.35 21.37
CA PRO A 400 9.23 -6.68 22.43
C PRO A 400 10.75 -6.96 22.40
N ASP A 401 11.18 -7.97 21.63
CA ASP A 401 12.57 -8.33 21.37
C ASP A 401 13.19 -7.57 20.18
N GLY A 402 12.41 -6.69 19.53
CA GLY A 402 12.81 -5.92 18.36
C GLY A 402 12.74 -6.69 17.03
N ASN A 403 12.22 -7.92 17.03
CA ASN A 403 12.01 -8.68 15.81
C ASN A 403 10.61 -8.40 15.23
N LEU A 404 10.43 -8.64 13.93
CA LEU A 404 9.14 -8.51 13.27
C LEU A 404 8.42 -9.85 13.25
N TYR A 405 7.13 -9.85 13.61
CA TYR A 405 6.26 -11.03 13.64
C TYR A 405 5.16 -10.91 12.60
N MET A 406 4.89 -12.01 11.91
CA MET A 406 3.90 -12.10 10.84
C MET A 406 3.08 -13.38 10.94
N THR A 407 1.84 -13.36 10.45
CA THR A 407 0.99 -14.55 10.30
C THR A 407 0.47 -14.69 8.88
N THR A 408 0.04 -15.90 8.51
CA THR A 408 -0.40 -16.22 7.14
C THR A 408 -1.91 -16.37 6.99
N TYR A 409 -2.41 -16.12 5.76
CA TYR A 409 -3.79 -16.30 5.33
C TYR A 409 -3.89 -17.35 4.20
N PRO A 410 -5.02 -18.08 4.10
CA PRO A 410 -6.16 -18.13 5.02
C PRO A 410 -5.94 -19.07 6.22
N GLY A 411 -6.43 -18.62 7.38
CA GLY A 411 -6.65 -19.41 8.60
C GLY A 411 -5.41 -19.93 9.32
N GLY A 412 -4.21 -19.39 9.06
CA GLY A 412 -2.95 -20.02 9.50
C GLY A 412 -2.72 -21.36 8.77
N PRO A 413 -1.54 -21.96 8.87
CA PRO A 413 -1.11 -22.44 10.18
C PRO A 413 0.30 -21.98 10.54
N LYS A 414 0.85 -21.01 9.80
CA LYS A 414 2.22 -20.54 9.97
C LYS A 414 2.25 -19.06 10.35
N GLY A 415 3.22 -18.74 11.19
CA GLY A 415 3.76 -17.40 11.33
C GLY A 415 5.26 -17.40 11.07
N ALA A 416 5.81 -16.20 10.93
CA ALA A 416 7.23 -15.97 10.70
C ALA A 416 7.74 -14.86 11.60
N ARG A 417 8.91 -15.06 12.18
CA ARG A 417 9.70 -14.06 12.88
C ARG A 417 10.88 -13.68 12.00
N TYR A 418 11.01 -12.40 11.66
CA TYR A 418 12.15 -11.84 10.95
C TYR A 418 13.03 -11.06 11.93
N ASN A 419 14.28 -11.47 12.05
CA ASN A 419 15.27 -10.75 12.85
C ASN A 419 15.87 -9.62 12.01
N THR A 420 15.58 -8.39 12.39
CA THR A 420 15.99 -7.19 11.63
C THR A 420 17.50 -6.93 11.66
N LYS A 421 18.21 -7.53 12.62
CA LYS A 421 19.66 -7.37 12.77
C LYS A 421 20.45 -8.44 11.99
N SER A 422 19.97 -9.68 11.95
CA SER A 422 20.66 -10.77 11.24
C SER A 422 20.08 -11.08 9.85
N GLY A 423 18.85 -10.63 9.56
CA GLY A 423 18.09 -11.05 8.38
C GLY A 423 17.53 -12.47 8.47
N GLU A 424 17.64 -13.13 9.63
CA GLU A 424 17.19 -14.51 9.82
C GLU A 424 15.66 -14.61 9.93
N ILE A 425 15.10 -15.61 9.26
CA ILE A 425 13.67 -15.95 9.33
C ILE A 425 13.49 -17.25 10.13
N THR A 426 12.65 -17.21 11.16
CA THR A 426 12.21 -18.39 11.92
C THR A 426 10.70 -18.56 11.77
N THR A 427 10.22 -19.73 11.31
CA THR A 427 8.78 -20.02 11.24
C THR A 427 8.26 -20.68 12.51
N TYR A 428 7.00 -20.43 12.86
CA TYR A 428 6.30 -21.05 14.00
C TYR A 428 4.85 -21.38 13.63
N SER A 429 4.20 -22.24 14.41
CA SER A 429 2.77 -22.56 14.22
C SER A 429 1.91 -21.42 14.74
N GLN A 430 1.03 -20.88 13.90
CA GLN A 430 0.10 -19.81 14.29
C GLN A 430 -1.14 -19.76 13.38
N GLY A 431 -2.28 -19.39 13.96
CA GLY A 431 -3.51 -19.06 13.24
C GLY A 431 -3.41 -17.76 12.45
N GLN A 432 -4.52 -17.37 11.83
CA GLN A 432 -4.64 -16.07 11.16
C GLN A 432 -4.86 -14.99 12.23
N ALA A 433 -3.84 -14.17 12.49
CA ALA A 433 -3.98 -13.04 13.40
C ALA A 433 -4.51 -11.82 12.65
N GLU A 434 -5.56 -11.19 13.15
CA GLU A 434 -6.11 -9.94 12.62
C GLU A 434 -5.45 -8.71 13.27
N GLY A 435 -4.98 -8.88 14.51
CA GLY A 435 -4.29 -7.85 15.31
C GLY A 435 -3.20 -8.46 16.17
N MET A 436 -2.18 -7.66 16.48
CA MET A 436 -0.98 -8.06 17.22
C MET A 436 -0.52 -6.91 18.13
N ALA A 437 0.01 -7.22 19.30
CA ALA A 437 0.57 -6.22 20.22
C ALA A 437 1.70 -6.80 21.07
N ALA A 438 2.84 -6.09 21.13
CA ALA A 438 3.92 -6.40 22.06
C ALA A 438 3.51 -6.04 23.49
N GLY A 439 3.73 -6.98 24.42
CA GLY A 439 3.51 -6.80 25.85
C GLY A 439 4.80 -6.44 26.60
N ASN A 440 4.78 -6.70 27.91
CA ASN A 440 5.96 -6.58 28.75
C ASN A 440 6.93 -7.76 28.56
N GLY A 441 8.23 -7.49 28.68
CA GLY A 441 9.27 -8.53 28.67
C GLY A 441 9.32 -9.29 27.34
N SER A 442 8.95 -10.57 27.38
CA SER A 442 8.97 -11.47 26.21
C SER A 442 7.58 -11.73 25.62
N ASP A 443 6.54 -11.04 26.08
CA ASP A 443 5.16 -11.37 25.72
C ASP A 443 4.74 -10.71 24.39
N MET A 444 4.15 -11.51 23.50
CA MET A 444 3.53 -11.05 22.26
C MET A 444 2.09 -11.54 22.22
N TYR A 445 1.13 -10.63 22.03
CA TYR A 445 -0.30 -10.97 21.96
C TYR A 445 -0.78 -11.05 20.51
N PHE A 446 -1.67 -12.01 20.25
CA PHE A 446 -2.29 -12.23 18.95
C PHE A 446 -3.80 -12.32 19.10
N GLY A 447 -4.53 -11.67 18.21
CA GLY A 447 -5.97 -11.81 18.09
C GLY A 447 -6.31 -12.67 16.87
N ILE A 448 -6.72 -13.91 17.11
CA ILE A 448 -6.86 -14.96 16.08
C ILE A 448 -8.30 -15.07 15.58
N TYR A 449 -8.44 -15.13 14.24
CA TYR A 449 -9.66 -15.52 13.56
C TYR A 449 -9.75 -17.06 13.43
N SER A 450 -10.90 -17.69 13.69
CA SER A 450 -12.21 -17.12 14.05
C SER A 450 -12.47 -17.05 15.56
N GLY A 451 -13.53 -16.32 15.93
CA GLY A 451 -14.07 -16.26 17.29
C GLY A 451 -13.34 -15.27 18.23
N ALA A 452 -12.52 -14.39 17.67
CA ALA A 452 -11.70 -13.43 18.41
C ALA A 452 -10.96 -14.09 19.59
N SER A 453 -10.25 -15.18 19.29
CA SER A 453 -9.43 -15.89 20.27
C SER A 453 -8.16 -15.11 20.56
N ILE A 454 -7.94 -14.74 21.82
CA ILE A 454 -6.78 -13.98 22.25
C ILE A 454 -5.73 -14.95 22.76
N GLN A 455 -4.56 -14.90 22.15
CA GLN A 455 -3.41 -15.73 22.48
C GLN A 455 -2.23 -14.89 22.93
N LYS A 456 -1.37 -15.49 23.74
CA LYS A 456 -0.08 -14.94 24.16
C LYS A 456 1.04 -15.88 23.74
N MET A 457 2.12 -15.33 23.22
CA MET A 457 3.35 -16.03 22.89
C MET A 457 4.49 -15.51 23.75
N ASN A 458 5.34 -16.42 24.22
CA ASN A 458 6.66 -16.07 24.72
C ASN A 458 7.66 -16.04 23.55
N THR A 459 8.22 -14.87 23.26
CA THR A 459 9.09 -14.61 22.09
C THR A 459 10.44 -15.34 22.12
N ASP A 460 10.94 -15.67 23.31
CA ASP A 460 12.18 -16.46 23.46
C ASP A 460 11.99 -17.92 23.01
N THR A 461 10.81 -18.50 23.27
CA THR A 461 10.52 -19.92 23.03
C THR A 461 9.57 -20.18 21.87
N LEU A 462 8.90 -19.15 21.37
CA LEU A 462 7.81 -19.20 20.37
C LEU A 462 6.61 -20.06 20.78
N LYS A 463 6.48 -20.38 22.07
CA LYS A 463 5.33 -21.12 22.61
C LYS A 463 4.14 -20.19 22.80
N THR A 464 2.97 -20.66 22.38
CA THR A 464 1.70 -19.93 22.45
C THR A 464 0.74 -20.57 23.45
N GLU A 465 -0.03 -19.76 24.15
CA GLU A 465 -1.19 -20.19 24.93
C GLU A 465 -2.43 -19.36 24.57
N THR A 466 -3.61 -19.99 24.58
CA THR A 466 -4.89 -19.27 24.43
C THR A 466 -5.33 -18.76 25.80
N LEU A 467 -5.59 -17.46 25.90
CA LEU A 467 -6.04 -16.83 27.14
C LEU A 467 -7.56 -16.89 27.27
N PHE A 468 -8.28 -16.48 26.23
CA PHE A 468 -9.74 -16.46 26.19
C PHE A 468 -10.25 -16.25 24.75
N ASN A 469 -11.56 -16.37 24.55
CA ASN A 469 -12.24 -15.91 23.33
C ASN A 469 -13.33 -14.86 23.69
N LEU A 470 -13.79 -14.13 22.67
CA LEU A 470 -14.89 -13.15 22.78
C LEU A 470 -16.14 -13.59 22.00
N TYR A 471 -16.15 -14.80 21.44
CA TYR A 471 -17.28 -15.36 20.72
C TYR A 471 -18.38 -15.85 21.65
N ASP A 472 -18.05 -16.69 22.63
CA ASP A 472 -19.04 -17.43 23.43
C ASP A 472 -20.02 -16.53 24.19
N VAL A 473 -19.55 -15.34 24.59
CA VAL A 473 -20.35 -14.38 25.38
C VAL A 473 -20.80 -13.18 24.56
N TYR A 474 -19.99 -12.73 23.59
CA TYR A 474 -20.21 -11.47 22.90
C TYR A 474 -20.39 -11.60 21.39
N GLU A 475 -20.35 -12.80 20.81
CA GLU A 475 -20.48 -13.07 19.37
C GLU A 475 -19.46 -12.27 18.54
N GLN A 476 -18.20 -12.19 18.99
CA GLN A 476 -17.12 -11.49 18.28
C GLN A 476 -16.25 -12.43 17.45
N ASP A 477 -15.64 -11.92 16.38
CA ASP A 477 -14.95 -12.76 15.40
C ASP A 477 -13.55 -12.29 15.02
N ARG A 478 -13.37 -10.98 14.77
CA ARG A 478 -12.08 -10.43 14.28
C ARG A 478 -11.57 -9.27 15.16
N PRO A 479 -10.51 -9.49 15.96
CA PRO A 479 -9.89 -8.46 16.79
C PRO A 479 -8.81 -7.69 16.01
N TYR A 480 -9.22 -6.79 15.10
CA TYR A 480 -8.29 -6.04 14.22
C TYR A 480 -7.42 -5.01 14.93
N ILE A 481 -7.92 -4.38 16.00
CA ILE A 481 -7.15 -3.38 16.75
C ILE A 481 -6.80 -3.92 18.13
N MET A 482 -5.49 -4.05 18.38
CA MET A 482 -4.93 -4.43 19.67
C MET A 482 -3.83 -3.45 20.03
N LYS A 483 -3.83 -2.96 21.28
CA LYS A 483 -2.82 -2.04 21.82
C LYS A 483 -2.43 -2.48 23.21
N PHE A 484 -1.14 -2.47 23.52
CA PHE A 484 -0.66 -2.71 24.87
C PHE A 484 -0.22 -1.36 25.47
N GLU A 485 -1.06 -0.77 26.30
CA GLU A 485 -0.86 0.58 26.83
C GLU A 485 -1.22 0.61 28.31
N ASN A 486 -0.41 1.32 29.10
CA ASN A 486 -0.57 1.39 30.55
C ASN A 486 -0.68 -0.01 31.20
N GLU A 487 0.23 -0.92 30.79
CA GLU A 487 0.31 -2.32 31.25
C GLU A 487 -0.96 -3.16 31.01
N LYS A 488 -1.84 -2.72 30.11
CA LYS A 488 -3.09 -3.42 29.77
C LYS A 488 -3.18 -3.67 28.28
N LEU A 489 -3.79 -4.80 27.93
CA LEU A 489 -4.12 -5.12 26.55
C LEU A 489 -5.53 -4.60 26.24
N LEU A 490 -5.60 -3.64 25.33
CA LEU A 490 -6.83 -3.06 24.80
C LEU A 490 -7.16 -3.74 23.48
N ILE A 491 -8.41 -4.18 23.31
CA ILE A 491 -8.86 -4.93 22.13
C ILE A 491 -10.16 -4.33 21.61
N GLY A 492 -10.18 -4.01 20.32
CA GLY A 492 -11.36 -3.64 19.57
C GLY A 492 -11.67 -4.71 18.52
N THR A 493 -12.95 -5.02 18.36
CA THR A 493 -13.38 -6.16 17.54
C THR A 493 -14.41 -5.79 16.48
N ILE A 494 -14.46 -6.64 15.46
CA ILE A 494 -15.57 -6.81 14.53
C ILE A 494 -16.39 -8.03 15.01
N PRO A 495 -17.72 -7.91 15.04
CA PRO A 495 -18.59 -9.00 15.46
C PRO A 495 -18.67 -10.12 14.41
N TYR A 496 -19.28 -11.23 14.81
CA TYR A 496 -19.53 -12.38 13.94
C TYR A 496 -20.50 -12.06 12.79
N TYR A 497 -20.60 -12.98 11.83
CA TYR A 497 -21.52 -12.86 10.68
C TYR A 497 -22.93 -12.50 11.12
N GLN A 498 -23.60 -11.65 10.32
CA GLN A 498 -24.96 -11.16 10.57
C GLN A 498 -25.14 -10.33 11.86
N LYS A 499 -24.05 -9.88 12.49
CA LYS A 499 -24.10 -9.09 13.72
C LYS A 499 -23.48 -7.71 13.51
N LEU A 500 -24.07 -6.73 14.18
CA LEU A 500 -23.53 -5.38 14.35
C LEU A 500 -23.03 -5.20 15.79
N GLY A 501 -22.20 -4.18 16.01
CA GLY A 501 -21.70 -3.82 17.34
C GLY A 501 -20.48 -4.63 17.80
N GLY A 502 -19.31 -4.01 17.69
CA GLY A 502 -18.06 -4.53 18.24
C GLY A 502 -17.93 -4.35 19.74
N THR A 503 -16.86 -4.92 20.31
CA THR A 503 -16.52 -4.81 21.74
C THR A 503 -15.24 -4.01 21.98
N LEU A 504 -15.22 -3.22 23.05
CA LEU A 504 -14.01 -2.77 23.73
C LEU A 504 -13.73 -3.74 24.86
N THR A 505 -12.57 -4.42 24.82
CA THR A 505 -12.08 -5.27 25.91
C THR A 505 -10.80 -4.68 26.48
N ILE A 506 -10.72 -4.62 27.82
CA ILE A 506 -9.55 -4.21 28.57
C ILE A 506 -9.11 -5.42 29.40
N TYR A 507 -7.93 -5.96 29.11
CA TYR A 507 -7.37 -7.12 29.79
C TYR A 507 -6.14 -6.75 30.60
N ASP A 508 -6.11 -7.18 31.85
CA ASP A 508 -4.96 -7.06 32.74
C ASP A 508 -4.15 -8.37 32.72
N PRO A 509 -2.95 -8.39 32.14
CA PRO A 509 -2.14 -9.60 32.05
C PRO A 509 -1.54 -10.01 33.40
N ILE A 510 -1.49 -9.12 34.39
CA ILE A 510 -0.93 -9.39 35.72
C ILE A 510 -1.95 -10.16 36.57
N THR A 511 -3.22 -9.70 36.57
CA THR A 511 -4.29 -10.34 37.37
C THR A 511 -5.06 -11.41 36.60
N GLY A 512 -5.04 -11.35 35.27
CA GLY A 512 -5.88 -12.19 34.41
C GLY A 512 -7.33 -11.69 34.30
N GLU A 513 -7.68 -10.56 34.91
CA GLU A 513 -9.03 -10.00 34.85
C GLU A 513 -9.28 -9.29 33.51
N ARG A 514 -10.53 -9.34 33.04
CA ARG A 514 -10.97 -8.63 31.83
C ARG A 514 -12.30 -7.91 32.05
N GLU A 515 -12.40 -6.74 31.43
CA GLU A 515 -13.61 -5.94 31.32
C GLU A 515 -13.99 -5.87 29.83
N THR A 516 -15.26 -6.09 29.46
CA THR A 516 -15.68 -6.11 28.05
C THR A 516 -17.03 -5.45 27.86
N HIS A 517 -17.11 -4.52 26.92
CA HIS A 517 -18.29 -3.72 26.61
C HIS A 517 -18.60 -3.76 25.13
N ARG A 518 -19.80 -4.24 24.79
CA ARG A 518 -20.32 -4.23 23.42
C ARG A 518 -21.13 -2.97 23.16
N ASN A 519 -21.18 -2.51 21.91
CA ASN A 519 -21.99 -1.34 21.51
C ASN A 519 -21.62 -0.06 22.28
N ILE A 520 -20.32 0.18 22.49
CA ILE A 520 -19.85 1.48 22.99
C ILE A 520 -20.37 2.60 22.09
N VAL A 521 -20.28 2.41 20.78
CA VAL A 521 -21.08 3.12 19.78
C VAL A 521 -22.06 2.11 19.22
N GLN A 522 -23.36 2.43 19.24
CA GLN A 522 -24.42 1.51 18.84
C GLN A 522 -24.19 1.02 17.40
N ASP A 523 -24.23 -0.30 17.21
CA ASP A 523 -24.13 -1.01 15.93
C ASP A 523 -22.79 -0.85 15.17
N GLN A 524 -21.78 -0.20 15.74
CA GLN A 524 -20.50 0.02 15.08
C GLN A 524 -19.39 -0.85 15.68
N SER A 525 -18.43 -1.23 14.85
CA SER A 525 -17.25 -2.01 15.26
C SER A 525 -16.08 -1.10 15.61
N ILE A 526 -15.13 -1.58 16.42
CA ILE A 526 -14.03 -0.75 16.94
C ILE A 526 -12.73 -1.07 16.20
N VAL A 527 -12.08 -0.04 15.65
CA VAL A 527 -10.87 -0.17 14.79
C VAL A 527 -9.76 0.83 15.13
N GLY A 528 -9.94 1.68 16.14
CA GLY A 528 -8.86 2.51 16.69
C GLY A 528 -9.01 2.64 18.19
N LEU A 529 -7.88 2.62 18.91
CA LEU A 529 -7.78 2.71 20.36
C LEU A 529 -6.48 3.44 20.73
N ALA A 530 -6.56 4.38 21.68
CA ALA A 530 -5.42 5.04 22.30
C ALA A 530 -5.76 5.41 23.76
N TYR A 531 -4.84 5.22 24.69
CA TYR A 531 -5.00 5.49 26.11
C TYR A 531 -4.27 6.76 26.52
N LYS A 532 -4.92 7.59 27.33
CA LYS A 532 -4.29 8.72 28.02
C LYS A 532 -5.05 9.10 29.29
N ASP A 533 -4.33 9.32 30.38
CA ASP A 533 -4.84 9.86 31.64
C ASP A 533 -6.12 9.18 32.18
N GLY A 534 -6.15 7.84 32.17
CA GLY A 534 -7.31 7.07 32.64
C GLY A 534 -8.48 7.00 31.66
N LYS A 535 -8.31 7.48 30.43
CA LYS A 535 -9.32 7.44 29.37
C LYS A 535 -8.82 6.64 28.18
N ILE A 536 -9.75 5.98 27.50
CA ILE A 536 -9.51 5.37 26.19
C ILE A 536 -10.26 6.17 25.15
N TYR A 537 -9.55 6.62 24.13
CA TYR A 537 -10.08 7.25 22.94
C TYR A 537 -10.21 6.18 21.88
N GLY A 538 -11.42 5.98 21.38
CA GLY A 538 -11.71 4.95 20.39
C GLY A 538 -12.33 5.52 19.12
N SER A 539 -12.15 4.81 18.02
CA SER A 539 -12.78 5.12 16.74
C SER A 539 -13.33 3.86 16.09
N THR A 540 -14.32 4.05 15.22
CA THR A 540 -15.16 2.97 14.73
C THR A 540 -15.14 2.82 13.22
N THR A 541 -15.63 1.66 12.78
CA THR A 541 -16.19 1.47 11.45
C THR A 541 -17.68 1.17 11.56
N ILE A 542 -18.47 1.63 10.59
CA ILE A 542 -19.88 1.28 10.47
C ILE A 542 -20.08 -0.20 10.09
N ARG A 543 -19.03 -0.88 9.61
CA ARG A 543 -19.10 -2.26 9.14
C ARG A 543 -19.19 -3.22 10.33
N GLY A 544 -20.16 -4.12 10.31
CA GLY A 544 -20.24 -5.27 11.22
C GLY A 544 -19.48 -6.48 10.69
N GLY A 545 -19.93 -7.66 11.10
CA GLY A 545 -19.52 -8.91 10.47
C GLY A 545 -19.99 -8.98 9.01
N LEU A 546 -19.61 -10.05 8.31
CA LEU A 546 -20.07 -10.27 6.93
C LEU A 546 -21.57 -10.60 6.89
N ASP A 547 -22.18 -10.39 5.73
CA ASP A 547 -23.60 -10.63 5.45
C ASP A 547 -24.57 -9.79 6.32
N ILE A 548 -24.19 -8.56 6.68
CA ILE A 548 -25.09 -7.58 7.31
C ILE A 548 -24.84 -6.16 6.81
N GLU A 549 -25.94 -5.46 6.54
CA GLU A 549 -25.89 -4.05 6.15
C GLU A 549 -25.66 -3.16 7.38
N PRO A 550 -24.74 -2.19 7.31
CA PRO A 550 -24.61 -1.16 8.34
C PRO A 550 -25.92 -0.39 8.55
N THR A 551 -26.28 -0.14 9.81
CA THR A 551 -27.39 0.76 10.17
C THR A 551 -26.93 2.22 10.24
N ALA A 552 -25.65 2.45 10.54
CA ALA A 552 -25.04 3.78 10.60
C ALA A 552 -24.48 4.23 9.25
N LYS A 553 -24.53 5.54 8.99
CA LYS A 553 -23.97 6.15 7.77
C LYS A 553 -22.54 6.66 7.93
N LYS A 554 -22.13 6.98 9.16
CA LYS A 554 -20.81 7.58 9.46
C LYS A 554 -20.16 6.89 10.65
N ALA A 555 -18.85 6.68 10.53
CA ALA A 555 -18.01 6.31 11.66
C ALA A 555 -17.95 7.42 12.70
N LYS A 556 -17.66 7.05 13.95
CA LYS A 556 -17.61 7.95 15.10
C LYS A 556 -16.32 7.75 15.89
N MET A 557 -15.98 8.75 16.68
CA MET A 557 -15.04 8.63 17.78
C MET A 557 -15.80 8.58 19.11
N PHE A 558 -15.20 7.97 20.13
CA PHE A 558 -15.74 7.94 21.48
C PHE A 558 -14.63 8.08 22.53
N VAL A 559 -15.01 8.46 23.74
CA VAL A 559 -14.12 8.50 24.90
C VAL A 559 -14.72 7.68 26.02
N TRP A 560 -13.91 6.77 26.58
CA TRP A 560 -14.26 5.85 27.64
C TRP A 560 -13.50 6.17 28.93
N ASP A 561 -14.22 6.31 30.04
CA ASP A 561 -13.63 6.42 31.38
C ASP A 561 -13.31 5.02 31.91
N VAL A 562 -12.02 4.70 32.03
CA VAL A 562 -11.56 3.36 32.46
C VAL A 562 -11.94 3.09 33.91
N LYS A 563 -11.85 4.08 34.79
CA LYS A 563 -12.18 3.90 36.21
C LYS A 563 -13.68 3.85 36.44
N GLY A 564 -14.42 4.72 35.74
CA GLY A 564 -15.88 4.80 35.85
C GLY A 564 -16.63 3.74 35.04
N GLN A 565 -15.93 2.99 34.19
CA GLN A 565 -16.48 1.98 33.28
C GLN A 565 -17.69 2.51 32.48
N LYS A 566 -17.53 3.69 31.88
CA LYS A 566 -18.61 4.34 31.13
C LYS A 566 -18.10 5.19 29.98
N LYS A 567 -18.91 5.30 28.93
CA LYS A 567 -18.68 6.25 27.84
C LYS A 567 -18.91 7.68 28.35
N ILE A 568 -17.91 8.53 28.16
CA ILE A 568 -17.98 9.97 28.44
C ILE A 568 -18.72 10.68 27.31
N THR A 569 -18.31 10.41 26.06
CA THR A 569 -18.87 11.06 24.87
C THR A 569 -18.69 10.19 23.62
N GLU A 570 -19.44 10.50 22.58
CA GLU A 570 -19.20 10.10 21.19
C GLU A 570 -19.41 11.30 20.26
N LEU A 571 -18.65 11.37 19.17
CA LEU A 571 -18.72 12.46 18.21
C LEU A 571 -18.42 11.99 16.77
N GLU A 572 -18.99 12.70 15.80
CA GLU A 572 -18.63 12.58 14.39
C GLU A 572 -17.50 13.57 14.08
N LEU A 573 -16.58 13.22 13.19
CA LEU A 573 -15.57 14.15 12.70
C LEU A 573 -16.23 15.17 11.76
N ASP A 574 -16.00 16.45 12.04
CA ASP A 574 -16.45 17.56 11.21
C ASP A 574 -15.24 18.18 10.50
N LEU A 575 -14.99 17.72 9.27
CA LEU A 575 -13.97 18.26 8.38
C LEU A 575 -14.61 18.64 7.04
N PRO A 576 -14.26 19.78 6.42
CA PRO A 576 -14.91 20.27 5.20
C PRO A 576 -14.94 19.30 4.03
N GLU A 577 -13.94 18.40 3.96
CA GLU A 577 -13.75 17.46 2.86
C GLU A 577 -14.41 16.10 3.09
N LEU A 578 -14.92 15.85 4.31
CA LEU A 578 -15.55 14.57 4.68
C LEU A 578 -17.02 14.52 4.27
N ASP A 579 -17.42 13.37 3.74
CA ASP A 579 -18.81 13.05 3.42
C ASP A 579 -19.41 12.10 4.48
N ALA A 580 -19.41 10.79 4.18
CA ALA A 580 -19.95 9.75 5.03
C ALA A 580 -18.90 8.63 5.25
N PRO A 581 -17.76 8.96 5.89
CA PRO A 581 -16.66 8.03 6.00
C PRO A 581 -17.10 6.77 6.77
N PRO A 582 -16.91 5.57 6.20
CA PRO A 582 -17.33 4.34 6.85
C PRO A 582 -16.37 3.91 7.97
N MET A 583 -15.20 4.55 8.09
CA MET A 583 -14.17 4.18 9.04
C MET A 583 -13.33 5.39 9.47
N ILE A 584 -13.07 5.51 10.77
CA ILE A 584 -12.04 6.38 11.36
C ILE A 584 -11.09 5.45 12.11
N SER A 585 -9.78 5.59 11.95
CA SER A 585 -8.79 4.68 12.57
C SER A 585 -7.44 5.35 12.80
N GLY A 586 -6.41 4.58 13.15
CA GLY A 586 -5.04 5.07 13.33
C GLY A 586 -4.83 5.93 14.57
N LEU A 587 -5.63 5.73 15.62
CA LEU A 587 -5.52 6.53 16.83
C LEU A 587 -4.19 6.32 17.56
N THR A 588 -3.48 7.40 17.85
CA THR A 588 -2.25 7.42 18.66
C THR A 588 -2.00 8.81 19.25
N PHE A 589 -1.30 8.90 20.38
CA PHE A 589 -0.90 10.19 20.95
C PHE A 589 0.50 10.58 20.54
N ASP A 590 0.73 11.87 20.30
CA ASP A 590 2.08 12.44 20.18
C ASP A 590 2.65 12.88 21.56
N GLU A 591 3.89 13.35 21.56
CA GLU A 591 4.59 13.83 22.75
C GLU A 591 3.95 15.10 23.36
N ASP A 592 3.30 15.92 22.53
CA ASP A 592 2.57 17.12 22.96
C ASP A 592 1.18 16.76 23.53
N GLY A 593 0.79 15.49 23.42
CA GLY A 593 -0.44 14.95 23.94
C GLY A 593 -1.66 15.17 23.06
N LEU A 594 -1.48 15.53 21.78
CA LEU A 594 -2.54 15.55 20.77
C LEU A 594 -2.88 14.13 20.31
N LEU A 595 -4.17 13.88 20.10
CA LEU A 595 -4.65 12.61 19.55
C LEU A 595 -4.64 12.67 18.02
N TRP A 596 -3.77 11.90 17.40
CA TRP A 596 -3.71 11.74 15.95
C TRP A 596 -4.68 10.66 15.48
N GLY A 597 -5.15 10.79 14.24
CA GLY A 597 -5.99 9.79 13.58
C GLY A 597 -6.06 10.01 12.07
N ALA A 598 -6.64 9.03 11.39
CA ALA A 598 -6.79 9.02 9.94
C ALA A 598 -8.20 8.62 9.51
N VAL A 599 -8.65 9.25 8.43
CA VAL A 599 -9.93 8.97 7.77
C VAL A 599 -9.78 9.25 6.28
N ASP A 600 -10.16 8.30 5.42
CA ASP A 600 -9.93 8.38 3.97
C ASP A 600 -8.45 8.66 3.61
N GLY A 601 -8.18 9.84 3.03
CA GLY A 601 -6.83 10.38 2.77
C GLY A 601 -6.41 11.50 3.73
N ILE A 602 -7.19 11.76 4.78
CA ILE A 602 -7.02 12.88 5.71
C ILE A 602 -6.36 12.43 7.00
N LEU A 603 -5.21 13.03 7.28
CA LEU A 603 -4.53 12.93 8.57
C LEU A 603 -4.97 14.11 9.45
N PHE A 604 -5.32 13.85 10.71
CA PHE A 604 -5.73 14.89 11.65
C PHE A 604 -5.10 14.72 13.03
N ALA A 605 -5.01 15.82 13.78
CA ALA A 605 -4.67 15.85 15.20
C ALA A 605 -5.74 16.63 15.98
N MET A 606 -6.18 16.05 17.10
CA MET A 606 -7.27 16.52 17.94
C MET A 606 -6.77 16.86 19.33
N ASN A 607 -7.26 17.97 19.91
CA ASN A 607 -7.07 18.24 21.33
C ASN A 607 -7.97 17.29 22.15
N PRO A 608 -7.39 16.45 23.04
CA PRO A 608 -8.16 15.42 23.76
C PRO A 608 -9.11 15.97 24.85
N ASP A 609 -9.01 17.25 25.21
CA ASP A 609 -9.85 17.91 26.21
C ASP A 609 -11.02 18.67 25.57
N THR A 610 -10.81 19.31 24.42
CA THR A 610 -11.85 20.08 23.71
C THR A 610 -12.49 19.33 22.54
N TYR A 611 -11.86 18.26 22.06
CA TYR A 611 -12.20 17.51 20.85
C TYR A 611 -12.11 18.32 19.54
N GLU A 612 -11.49 19.49 19.59
CA GLU A 612 -11.26 20.31 18.40
C GLU A 612 -10.10 19.75 17.58
N ILE A 613 -10.28 19.71 16.26
CA ILE A 613 -9.20 19.40 15.32
C ILE A 613 -8.29 20.62 15.23
N VAL A 614 -7.05 20.46 15.70
CA VAL A 614 -6.05 21.54 15.73
C VAL A 614 -5.10 21.49 14.53
N LYS A 615 -4.97 20.33 13.88
CA LYS A 615 -4.21 20.14 12.64
C LYS A 615 -4.95 19.15 11.74
N SER A 616 -4.98 19.42 10.43
CA SER A 616 -5.43 18.43 9.45
C SER A 616 -4.83 18.69 8.07
N LYS A 617 -4.66 17.64 7.28
CA LYS A 617 -4.29 17.73 5.87
C LYS A 617 -4.84 16.52 5.11
N ASN A 618 -5.47 16.78 3.97
CA ASN A 618 -5.80 15.73 3.03
C ASN A 618 -4.60 15.43 2.14
N LEU A 619 -3.93 14.30 2.40
CA LEU A 619 -2.79 13.83 1.61
C LEU A 619 -3.26 13.26 0.28
N TYR A 620 -4.47 12.69 0.23
CA TYR A 620 -5.01 12.00 -0.94
C TYR A 620 -6.49 12.36 -1.20
N PRO A 621 -6.80 13.54 -1.78
CA PRO A 621 -8.18 14.04 -1.95
C PRO A 621 -9.11 13.18 -2.81
N ASN A 622 -8.54 12.32 -3.65
CA ASN A 622 -9.30 11.40 -4.51
C ASN A 622 -9.81 10.17 -3.75
N ILE A 623 -9.33 9.92 -2.53
CA ILE A 623 -9.77 8.81 -1.69
C ILE A 623 -10.93 9.30 -0.84
N LYS A 624 -12.09 8.67 -1.00
CA LYS A 624 -13.33 9.01 -0.29
C LYS A 624 -14.06 7.75 0.15
N ASN A 625 -14.66 7.81 1.33
CA ASN A 625 -15.50 6.76 1.90
C ASN A 625 -14.79 5.38 1.90
N ARG A 626 -13.50 5.37 2.26
CA ARG A 626 -12.61 4.21 2.27
C ARG A 626 -12.65 3.53 3.64
N GLY A 627 -12.49 2.20 3.62
CA GLY A 627 -12.27 1.40 4.83
C GLY A 627 -13.32 0.31 5.02
N MET A 628 -12.86 -0.81 5.58
CA MET A 628 -13.71 -1.91 6.01
C MET A 628 -13.39 -2.24 7.46
N TRP A 629 -12.35 -3.02 7.73
CA TRP A 629 -11.99 -3.41 9.10
C TRP A 629 -10.53 -3.15 9.46
N ARG A 630 -9.61 -3.19 8.49
CA ARG A 630 -8.18 -3.01 8.76
C ARG A 630 -7.89 -1.55 9.13
N PRO A 631 -7.30 -1.28 10.31
CA PRO A 631 -6.93 0.07 10.71
C PRO A 631 -5.81 0.66 9.85
N VAL A 632 -5.78 1.99 9.73
CA VAL A 632 -4.59 2.74 9.32
C VAL A 632 -3.56 2.70 10.46
N HIS A 633 -2.29 2.63 10.12
CA HIS A 633 -1.18 2.71 11.06
C HIS A 633 -0.61 4.13 11.06
N ILE A 634 -0.38 4.68 12.25
CA ILE A 634 0.33 5.94 12.47
C ILE A 634 1.44 5.65 13.47
N LEU A 635 2.69 5.75 13.03
CA LEU A 635 3.89 5.46 13.81
C LEU A 635 4.75 6.71 13.89
N PHE A 636 5.20 7.08 15.08
CA PHE A 636 6.18 8.14 15.27
C PHE A 636 7.59 7.54 15.30
N GLY A 637 8.46 8.01 14.42
CA GLY A 637 9.87 7.64 14.43
C GLY A 637 10.66 8.47 15.46
N GLU A 638 11.82 7.96 15.87
CA GLU A 638 12.72 8.70 16.78
C GLU A 638 13.34 9.96 16.13
N ASP A 639 13.25 10.06 14.81
CA ASP A 639 13.59 11.27 14.03
C ASP A 639 12.52 12.38 14.14
N GLY A 640 11.43 12.13 14.86
CA GLY A 640 10.32 13.06 15.04
C GLY A 640 9.44 13.22 13.79
N LEU A 641 9.52 12.28 12.84
CA LEU A 641 8.59 12.17 11.71
C LEU A 641 7.47 11.18 12.02
N LEU A 642 6.35 11.33 11.29
CA LEU A 642 5.19 10.45 11.35
C LEU A 642 5.12 9.61 10.09
N TYR A 643 5.00 8.30 10.24
CA TYR A 643 4.93 7.30 9.18
C TYR A 643 3.53 6.69 9.15
N THR A 644 2.91 6.63 7.97
CA THR A 644 1.53 6.13 7.85
C THR A 644 1.24 5.46 6.51
N ASP A 645 0.37 4.46 6.52
CA ASP A 645 -0.19 3.78 5.34
C ASP A 645 -1.57 4.34 4.93
N ILE A 646 -1.86 5.59 5.33
CA ILE A 646 -3.13 6.27 5.05
C ILE A 646 -3.54 6.19 3.58
N GLY A 647 -4.81 5.91 3.32
CA GLY A 647 -5.31 5.71 1.97
C GLY A 647 -4.80 4.43 1.27
N GLY A 648 -4.09 3.55 1.99
CA GLY A 648 -3.38 2.41 1.41
C GLY A 648 -2.07 2.80 0.73
N LYS A 649 -1.50 3.95 1.11
CA LYS A 649 -0.30 4.57 0.55
C LYS A 649 0.71 4.85 1.65
N LEU A 650 1.98 4.56 1.43
CA LEU A 650 3.02 4.85 2.41
C LEU A 650 3.46 6.31 2.29
N ALA A 651 3.20 7.10 3.33
CA ALA A 651 3.59 8.50 3.46
C ALA A 651 4.40 8.76 4.72
N VAL A 652 5.29 9.77 4.64
CA VAL A 652 6.03 10.30 5.78
C VAL A 652 5.72 11.79 5.92
N VAL A 653 5.38 12.22 7.12
CA VAL A 653 4.90 13.57 7.43
C VAL A 653 5.77 14.19 8.52
N ASP A 654 6.06 15.49 8.43
CA ASP A 654 6.64 16.26 9.53
C ASP A 654 5.50 16.84 10.40
N PRO A 655 5.19 16.21 11.56
CA PRO A 655 4.05 16.61 12.39
C PRO A 655 4.23 18.00 13.04
N LYS A 656 5.47 18.54 13.06
CA LYS A 656 5.79 19.85 13.64
C LYS A 656 5.73 20.99 12.62
N SER A 657 5.68 20.69 11.33
CA SER A 657 5.49 21.71 10.28
C SER A 657 4.06 22.26 10.30
N GLU A 658 3.90 23.57 10.07
CA GLU A 658 2.58 24.23 10.10
C GLU A 658 1.62 23.67 9.04
N ASP A 659 2.15 23.29 7.86
CA ASP A 659 1.40 22.80 6.72
C ASP A 659 1.45 21.27 6.56
N LEU A 660 1.95 20.53 7.55
CA LEU A 660 2.16 19.07 7.49
C LEU A 660 2.88 18.66 6.19
N LYS A 661 4.09 19.19 5.98
CA LYS A 661 4.98 18.78 4.88
C LYS A 661 5.13 17.27 4.89
N HIS A 662 5.01 16.66 3.72
CA HIS A 662 5.07 15.21 3.60
C HIS A 662 5.71 14.80 2.29
N VAL A 663 6.12 13.53 2.24
CA VAL A 663 6.51 12.82 1.02
C VAL A 663 5.72 11.52 0.94
N SER A 664 5.29 11.17 -0.26
CA SER A 664 4.65 9.87 -0.54
C SER A 664 5.71 8.93 -1.08
N LEU A 665 6.05 7.89 -0.33
CA LEU A 665 7.05 6.90 -0.74
C LEU A 665 6.46 5.86 -1.69
N ILE A 666 5.18 5.54 -1.53
CA ILE A 666 4.43 4.61 -2.39
C ILE A 666 3.06 5.23 -2.72
N GLU A 667 3.00 6.00 -3.81
CA GLU A 667 1.77 6.64 -4.27
C GLU A 667 1.02 5.81 -5.32
N SER A 668 1.73 4.99 -6.10
CA SER A 668 1.15 4.11 -7.13
C SER A 668 1.58 2.66 -6.89
N GLY A 669 0.80 1.70 -7.40
CA GLY A 669 1.03 0.27 -7.18
C GLY A 669 0.08 -0.38 -6.18
N PRO A 670 0.42 -1.59 -5.69
CA PRO A 670 -0.39 -2.34 -4.73
C PRO A 670 -0.62 -1.55 -3.44
N GLU A 671 -1.77 -1.77 -2.80
CA GLU A 671 -2.10 -1.17 -1.51
C GLU A 671 -1.13 -1.62 -0.42
N VAL A 672 -0.57 -0.67 0.33
CA VAL A 672 0.18 -0.96 1.56
C VAL A 672 -0.82 -1.32 2.66
N SER A 673 -0.70 -2.54 3.20
CA SER A 673 -1.66 -3.10 4.16
C SER A 673 -1.17 -3.03 5.60
N PHE A 674 0.13 -3.10 5.83
CA PHE A 674 0.75 -3.02 7.15
C PHE A 674 2.09 -2.33 7.07
N ILE A 675 2.43 -1.56 8.10
CA ILE A 675 3.73 -0.93 8.26
C ILE A 675 4.23 -1.12 9.70
N GLU A 676 5.54 -1.14 9.86
CA GLU A 676 6.22 -1.17 11.15
C GLU A 676 7.57 -0.44 11.07
N LEU A 677 8.03 0.11 12.18
CA LEU A 677 9.37 0.70 12.29
C LEU A 677 10.26 -0.21 13.14
N ALA A 678 11.43 -0.57 12.61
CA ALA A 678 12.35 -1.41 13.37
C ALA A 678 13.82 -1.08 13.07
N TYR A 679 14.68 -1.37 14.05
CA TYR A 679 16.11 -1.12 13.96
C TYR A 679 16.82 -2.25 13.21
N ASP A 680 17.69 -1.90 12.28
CA ASP A 680 18.65 -2.83 11.69
C ASP A 680 19.87 -3.06 12.60
N ASN A 681 20.88 -3.79 12.11
CA ASN A 681 22.13 -4.03 12.82
C ASN A 681 23.07 -2.83 12.88
N GLU A 682 22.85 -1.81 12.05
CA GLU A 682 23.61 -0.56 12.04
C GLU A 682 23.00 0.50 12.97
N GLY A 683 21.81 0.23 13.51
CA GLY A 683 21.07 1.12 14.39
C GLY A 683 20.20 2.13 13.65
N ASN A 684 19.94 1.93 12.35
CA ASN A 684 19.00 2.76 11.61
C ASN A 684 17.58 2.22 11.82
N GLN A 685 16.64 3.12 12.13
CA GLN A 685 15.22 2.80 12.17
C GLN A 685 14.67 2.85 10.73
N ASN A 686 14.31 1.68 10.19
CA ASN A 686 13.82 1.53 8.82
C ASN A 686 12.32 1.25 8.78
N ILE A 687 11.69 1.47 7.62
CA ILE A 687 10.26 1.22 7.41
C ILE A 687 10.10 -0.19 6.84
N TYR A 688 9.40 -1.07 7.53
CA TYR A 688 9.05 -2.41 7.06
C TYR A 688 7.56 -2.47 6.73
N PHE A 689 7.20 -3.16 5.66
CA PHE A 689 5.81 -3.20 5.24
C PHE A 689 5.43 -4.44 4.44
N ILE A 690 4.12 -4.68 4.39
CA ILE A 690 3.45 -5.65 3.51
C ILE A 690 2.50 -4.86 2.62
N ASP A 691 2.53 -5.11 1.32
CA ASP A 691 1.59 -4.54 0.35
C ASP A 691 0.74 -5.62 -0.32
N GLY A 692 0.01 -5.26 -1.38
CA GLY A 692 -0.85 -6.19 -2.11
C GLY A 692 -0.13 -7.38 -2.74
N ASP A 693 1.20 -7.38 -2.83
CA ASP A 693 1.98 -8.61 -3.06
C ASP A 693 2.33 -9.26 -1.72
N GLN A 694 1.32 -9.88 -1.12
CA GLN A 694 1.31 -10.36 0.25
C GLN A 694 2.33 -11.47 0.55
N HIS A 695 3.12 -11.94 -0.41
CA HIS A 695 4.08 -13.03 -0.18
C HIS A 695 5.44 -12.54 0.33
N TYR A 696 5.69 -11.23 0.29
CA TYR A 696 6.99 -10.64 0.58
C TYR A 696 6.94 -9.66 1.75
N LEU A 697 7.99 -9.72 2.58
CA LEU A 697 8.32 -8.61 3.48
C LEU A 697 9.17 -7.61 2.70
N LYS A 698 8.84 -6.33 2.78
CA LYS A 698 9.57 -5.25 2.12
C LYS A 698 10.08 -4.24 3.14
N MET A 699 11.14 -3.52 2.78
CA MET A 699 11.74 -2.50 3.64
C MET A 699 12.20 -1.28 2.83
N ILE A 700 12.00 -0.08 3.36
CA ILE A 700 12.60 1.16 2.86
C ILE A 700 13.66 1.61 3.86
N PRO A 701 14.95 1.63 3.47
CA PRO A 701 15.99 2.14 4.34
C PRO A 701 15.83 3.65 4.55
N VAL A 702 16.01 4.09 5.79
CA VAL A 702 15.98 5.50 6.16
C VAL A 702 17.36 5.92 6.63
N ILE A 703 17.94 6.92 5.96
CA ILE A 703 19.29 7.43 6.23
C ILE A 703 19.26 8.91 6.58
N ASP A 704 20.32 9.39 7.22
CA ASP A 704 20.58 10.83 7.30
C ASP A 704 21.01 11.38 5.93
N GLY A 705 20.30 12.38 5.42
CA GLY A 705 20.65 13.09 4.20
C GLY A 705 20.27 12.38 2.90
N GLY A 706 21.29 11.99 2.12
CA GLY A 706 21.15 11.48 0.75
C GLY A 706 20.92 12.56 -0.33
N LYS A 707 21.10 12.16 -1.59
CA LYS A 707 20.87 12.95 -2.81
C LYS A 707 19.71 12.39 -3.63
N LEU A 708 18.77 13.26 -3.97
CA LEU A 708 17.72 12.91 -4.94
C LEU A 708 18.37 12.77 -6.34
N PRO A 709 17.88 11.86 -7.19
CA PRO A 709 18.31 11.80 -8.58
C PRO A 709 17.94 13.11 -9.29
N VAL A 710 18.89 13.65 -10.05
CA VAL A 710 18.66 14.82 -10.89
C VAL A 710 17.76 14.42 -12.05
N VAL A 711 16.53 14.93 -12.09
CA VAL A 711 15.65 14.78 -13.25
C VAL A 711 15.90 15.96 -14.19
N PRO A 712 16.45 15.74 -15.39
CA PRO A 712 16.62 16.81 -16.36
C PRO A 712 15.25 17.36 -16.75
N ILE A 713 15.11 18.69 -16.68
CA ILE A 713 13.89 19.39 -17.11
C ILE A 713 14.03 19.61 -18.61
N PHE A 714 12.99 19.28 -19.38
CA PHE A 714 12.95 19.58 -20.80
C PHE A 714 11.84 20.58 -21.10
N GLU A 715 12.06 21.44 -22.11
CA GLU A 715 11.00 22.24 -22.70
C GLU A 715 10.73 21.78 -24.13
N THR A 716 9.45 21.83 -24.53
CA THR A 716 9.02 21.57 -25.90
C THR A 716 9.21 22.82 -26.75
N VAL A 717 10.11 22.76 -27.71
CA VAL A 717 10.37 23.86 -28.64
C VAL A 717 9.58 23.62 -29.93
N PRO A 718 8.66 24.53 -30.32
CA PRO A 718 7.98 24.45 -31.59
C PRO A 718 8.94 24.80 -32.73
N VAL A 719 8.91 23.99 -33.79
CA VAL A 719 9.57 24.29 -35.07
C VAL A 719 8.51 24.87 -36.00
N PRO A 720 8.70 26.07 -36.56
CA PRO A 720 7.72 26.67 -37.47
C PRO A 720 7.43 25.77 -38.67
N VAL A 721 6.15 25.54 -38.94
CA VAL A 721 5.64 24.85 -40.13
C VAL A 721 4.75 25.84 -40.87
N GLU A 722 5.13 26.17 -42.11
CA GLU A 722 4.40 27.13 -42.94
C GLU A 722 2.98 26.62 -43.24
N ASN A 723 1.99 27.51 -43.10
CA ASN A 723 0.58 27.25 -43.36
C ASN A 723 0.05 25.92 -42.76
N ALA A 724 0.49 25.58 -41.55
CA ALA A 724 0.22 24.30 -40.89
C ALA A 724 -1.27 23.94 -40.68
N GLY A 725 -2.12 24.96 -40.54
CA GLY A 725 -3.58 24.83 -40.41
C GLY A 725 -4.35 25.18 -41.69
N PHE A 726 -3.65 25.43 -42.80
CA PHE A 726 -4.27 25.70 -44.11
C PHE A 726 -5.22 26.91 -44.17
N GLU A 727 -4.98 27.93 -43.35
CA GLU A 727 -5.78 29.18 -43.32
C GLU A 727 -5.31 30.24 -44.32
N GLU A 728 -4.14 30.06 -44.94
CA GLU A 728 -3.65 30.99 -45.96
C GLU A 728 -4.40 30.84 -47.29
N THR A 729 -4.46 31.94 -48.05
CA THR A 729 -5.18 31.97 -49.33
C THR A 729 -4.50 31.09 -50.36
N VAL A 730 -5.26 30.16 -50.97
CA VAL A 730 -4.79 29.29 -52.05
C VAL A 730 -4.47 30.11 -53.31
N GLY A 731 -3.30 29.87 -53.90
CA GLY A 731 -2.83 30.56 -55.11
C GLY A 731 -3.41 30.00 -56.42
N GLU A 732 -2.95 30.55 -57.55
CA GLU A 732 -3.35 30.10 -58.89
C GLU A 732 -3.09 28.59 -59.07
N ASN A 733 -3.98 27.88 -59.77
CA ASN A 733 -3.91 26.42 -59.99
C ASN A 733 -3.93 25.55 -58.71
N ASN A 734 -4.63 25.98 -57.65
CA ASN A 734 -4.74 25.26 -56.36
C ASN A 734 -3.39 25.08 -55.63
N SER A 735 -2.43 25.99 -55.80
CA SER A 735 -1.17 25.95 -55.04
C SER A 735 -1.42 26.31 -53.57
N ILE A 736 -1.00 25.44 -52.64
CA ILE A 736 -1.12 25.65 -51.20
C ILE A 736 0.22 26.23 -50.71
N PRO A 737 0.27 27.44 -50.11
CA PRO A 737 1.51 27.99 -49.55
C PRO A 737 2.17 26.99 -48.60
N GLY A 738 3.46 26.71 -48.77
CA GLY A 738 4.23 25.76 -47.97
C GLY A 738 3.98 24.26 -48.23
N TRP A 739 3.09 23.88 -49.16
CA TRP A 739 2.69 22.48 -49.37
C TRP A 739 2.53 22.12 -50.86
N SER A 740 3.05 20.96 -51.24
CA SER A 740 3.02 20.48 -52.63
C SER A 740 2.62 19.01 -52.73
N SER A 741 2.09 18.59 -53.88
CA SER A 741 1.84 17.17 -54.13
C SER A 741 3.14 16.44 -54.45
N LEU A 742 3.32 15.26 -53.86
CA LEU A 742 4.48 14.40 -54.14
C LEU A 742 4.32 13.64 -55.47
N PHE A 743 3.09 13.44 -55.95
CA PHE A 743 2.78 12.64 -57.12
C PHE A 743 1.89 13.40 -58.11
N GLY A 744 1.90 13.00 -59.37
CA GLY A 744 0.95 13.51 -60.36
C GLY A 744 -0.48 13.05 -60.03
N LEU A 745 -1.44 13.96 -60.10
CA LEU A 745 -2.85 13.66 -59.82
C LEU A 745 -3.58 13.10 -61.04
N THR A 746 -4.57 12.24 -60.80
CA THR A 746 -5.56 11.78 -61.79
C THR A 746 -6.95 12.25 -61.38
N ASN A 747 -7.99 11.85 -62.13
CA ASN A 747 -9.37 12.08 -61.70
C ASN A 747 -9.81 11.24 -60.49
N ASN A 748 -9.02 10.23 -60.09
CA ASN A 748 -9.37 9.28 -59.02
C ASN A 748 -8.79 9.67 -57.65
N VAL A 749 -7.72 10.48 -57.64
CA VAL A 749 -7.05 10.96 -56.44
C VAL A 749 -6.93 12.48 -56.47
N SER A 750 -7.33 13.17 -55.40
CA SER A 750 -7.27 14.63 -55.34
C SER A 750 -6.98 15.15 -53.94
N TYR A 751 -6.48 16.38 -53.87
CA TYR A 751 -6.37 17.16 -52.65
C TYR A 751 -6.90 18.58 -52.88
N LYS A 752 -7.46 19.19 -51.85
CA LYS A 752 -7.91 20.60 -51.87
C LYS A 752 -7.94 21.18 -50.45
N ILE A 753 -7.85 22.50 -50.33
CA ILE A 753 -8.27 23.19 -49.11
C ILE A 753 -9.78 23.33 -49.11
N THR A 754 -10.40 23.12 -47.96
CA THR A 754 -11.86 23.13 -47.84
C THR A 754 -12.30 23.61 -46.46
N ASN A 755 -13.49 24.17 -46.40
CA ASN A 755 -14.17 24.54 -45.15
C ASN A 755 -15.27 23.53 -44.74
N GLU A 756 -15.24 22.31 -45.32
CA GLU A 756 -16.22 21.26 -45.02
C GLU A 756 -16.06 20.75 -43.58
N LYS A 757 -14.80 20.68 -43.12
CA LYS A 757 -14.39 20.37 -41.75
C LYS A 757 -13.10 21.12 -41.46
N ALA A 758 -12.97 21.63 -40.25
CA ALA A 758 -11.74 22.18 -39.70
C ALA A 758 -11.68 21.78 -38.22
N LYS A 759 -10.47 21.57 -37.70
CA LYS A 759 -10.24 21.35 -36.28
C LYS A 759 -10.04 22.69 -35.57
N THR A 760 -9.22 23.53 -36.17
CA THR A 760 -8.96 24.91 -35.74
C THR A 760 -9.19 25.83 -36.93
N GLY A 761 -9.64 27.06 -36.70
CA GLY A 761 -9.94 27.99 -37.81
C GLY A 761 -11.14 27.55 -38.65
N ASN A 762 -11.07 27.81 -39.96
CA ASN A 762 -12.16 27.60 -40.92
C ASN A 762 -11.83 26.60 -42.01
N ASN A 763 -10.56 26.24 -42.21
CA ASN A 763 -10.07 25.49 -43.35
C ASN A 763 -9.29 24.24 -42.90
N SER A 764 -9.24 23.24 -43.77
CA SER A 764 -8.33 22.10 -43.65
C SER A 764 -7.98 21.54 -45.02
N MET A 765 -6.94 20.72 -45.10
CA MET A 765 -6.62 20.00 -46.33
C MET A 765 -7.41 18.69 -46.41
N LYS A 766 -8.27 18.54 -47.43
CA LYS A 766 -8.97 17.30 -47.74
C LYS A 766 -8.24 16.51 -48.81
N ILE A 767 -8.01 15.23 -48.53
CA ILE A 767 -7.53 14.21 -49.45
C ILE A 767 -8.70 13.28 -49.81
N THR A 768 -8.85 12.96 -51.08
CA THR A 768 -9.79 11.94 -51.56
C THR A 768 -9.06 10.97 -52.48
N ASP A 769 -9.24 9.68 -52.23
CA ASP A 769 -8.66 8.59 -53.01
C ASP A 769 -9.70 7.49 -53.24
N ARG A 770 -10.06 7.28 -54.51
CA ARG A 770 -11.02 6.26 -54.93
C ARG A 770 -10.38 5.13 -55.73
N ALA A 771 -9.06 5.11 -55.86
CA ALA A 771 -8.33 4.12 -56.65
C ALA A 771 -7.65 3.09 -55.75
N GLN A 772 -7.59 1.83 -56.19
CA GLN A 772 -6.91 0.75 -55.46
C GLN A 772 -5.44 0.58 -55.89
N ASN A 773 -4.92 1.49 -56.71
CA ASN A 773 -3.59 1.39 -57.32
C ASN A 773 -2.91 2.75 -57.58
N GLU A 774 -3.47 3.84 -57.07
CA GLU A 774 -2.90 5.20 -57.19
C GLU A 774 -2.60 5.76 -55.79
N THR A 775 -1.84 6.85 -55.69
CA THR A 775 -1.46 7.43 -54.40
C THR A 775 -1.52 8.94 -54.47
N VAL A 776 -1.90 9.57 -53.36
CA VAL A 776 -1.81 11.02 -53.20
C VAL A 776 -1.20 11.33 -51.85
N PHE A 777 -0.07 12.04 -51.86
CA PHE A 777 0.54 12.60 -50.66
C PHE A 777 0.83 14.06 -50.91
N VAL A 778 0.45 14.89 -49.94
CA VAL A 778 0.84 16.29 -49.87
C VAL A 778 1.95 16.41 -48.84
N VAL A 779 2.99 17.12 -49.22
CA VAL A 779 4.24 17.25 -48.47
C VAL A 779 4.54 18.72 -48.19
N SER A 780 5.01 19.01 -46.98
CA SER A 780 5.47 20.34 -46.63
C SER A 780 6.74 20.74 -47.40
N ASP A 781 7.01 22.04 -47.45
CA ASP A 781 8.32 22.55 -47.78
C ASP A 781 9.38 22.10 -46.75
N PRO A 782 10.69 22.17 -47.08
CA PRO A 782 11.76 21.78 -46.17
C PRO A 782 11.74 22.60 -44.87
N ILE A 783 11.57 21.92 -43.74
CA ILE A 783 11.61 22.50 -42.41
C ILE A 783 13.03 22.31 -41.85
N PRO A 784 13.78 23.37 -41.49
CA PRO A 784 15.14 23.21 -40.94
C PRO A 784 15.16 22.36 -39.66
N VAL A 785 16.11 21.41 -39.59
CA VAL A 785 16.31 20.54 -38.42
C VAL A 785 17.79 20.31 -38.15
N THR A 786 18.12 19.87 -36.93
CA THR A 786 19.49 19.56 -36.52
C THR A 786 19.67 18.05 -36.39
N ALA A 787 20.70 17.49 -37.03
CA ALA A 787 21.05 16.07 -36.91
C ALA A 787 21.27 15.68 -35.44
N GLY A 788 20.77 14.51 -35.05
CA GLY A 788 20.85 13.99 -33.69
C GLY A 788 19.76 14.47 -32.73
N VAL A 789 18.96 15.48 -33.09
CA VAL A 789 17.80 15.91 -32.29
C VAL A 789 16.60 15.01 -32.60
N GLU A 790 15.83 14.65 -31.57
CA GLU A 790 14.58 13.92 -31.73
C GLU A 790 13.40 14.87 -31.91
N TYR A 791 12.70 14.73 -33.04
CA TYR A 791 11.55 15.55 -33.36
C TYR A 791 10.26 14.75 -33.27
N THR A 792 9.22 15.39 -32.78
CA THR A 792 7.84 14.91 -32.79
C THR A 792 7.04 15.68 -33.82
N GLY A 793 6.58 14.99 -34.87
CA GLY A 793 5.56 15.50 -35.79
C GLY A 793 4.16 15.11 -35.32
N THR A 794 3.21 16.03 -35.36
CA THR A 794 1.79 15.73 -35.13
C THR A 794 0.89 16.36 -36.19
N VAL A 795 -0.29 15.77 -36.39
CA VAL A 795 -1.36 16.35 -37.20
C VAL A 795 -2.72 15.96 -36.64
N GLU A 796 -3.71 16.83 -36.75
CA GLU A 796 -5.11 16.50 -36.50
C GLU A 796 -5.70 15.90 -37.77
N LEU A 797 -6.18 14.65 -37.68
CA LEU A 797 -6.74 13.92 -38.80
C LEU A 797 -8.22 13.62 -38.54
N PHE A 798 -9.09 13.97 -39.48
CA PHE A 798 -10.46 13.49 -39.54
C PHE A 798 -10.60 12.55 -40.73
N LEU A 799 -10.92 11.28 -40.48
CA LEU A 799 -11.04 10.27 -41.53
C LEU A 799 -12.51 9.89 -41.71
N GLU A 800 -13.10 10.11 -42.89
CA GLU A 800 -14.51 9.75 -43.16
C GLU A 800 -14.71 8.24 -43.18
N ASP A 801 -13.83 7.54 -43.89
CA ASP A 801 -13.79 6.10 -44.09
C ASP A 801 -12.39 5.67 -44.54
N GLY A 802 -12.16 4.36 -44.66
CA GLY A 802 -10.97 3.84 -45.32
C GLY A 802 -9.69 4.01 -44.52
N SER A 803 -8.61 4.46 -45.15
CA SER A 803 -7.30 4.61 -44.48
C SER A 803 -6.50 5.78 -45.04
N ALA A 804 -5.75 6.44 -44.16
CA ALA A 804 -4.86 7.55 -44.51
C ALA A 804 -3.59 7.48 -43.66
N SER A 805 -2.55 8.21 -44.05
CA SER A 805 -1.25 8.16 -43.38
C SER A 805 -0.71 9.55 -43.06
N PHE A 806 0.06 9.62 -41.98
CA PHE A 806 0.90 10.75 -41.64
C PHE A 806 2.34 10.26 -41.48
N PHE A 807 3.32 11.01 -41.97
CA PHE A 807 4.71 10.65 -41.75
C PHE A 807 5.68 11.82 -41.77
N ILE A 808 6.86 11.60 -41.19
CA ILE A 808 8.00 12.52 -41.19
C ILE A 808 9.20 11.85 -41.88
N ARG A 809 9.91 12.61 -42.72
CA ARG A 809 11.18 12.20 -43.33
C ARG A 809 12.22 13.30 -43.23
N TYR A 810 13.48 12.89 -43.19
CA TYR A 810 14.65 13.76 -43.09
C TYR A 810 15.43 13.78 -44.40
N PHE A 811 16.06 14.93 -44.70
CA PHE A 811 16.81 15.16 -45.92
C PHE A 811 18.15 15.83 -45.65
N ASP A 812 19.17 15.47 -46.43
CA ASP A 812 20.47 16.13 -46.43
C ASP A 812 20.47 17.43 -47.25
N ALA A 813 21.61 18.14 -47.26
CA ALA A 813 21.75 19.41 -47.97
C ALA A 813 21.62 19.31 -49.50
N SER A 814 21.71 18.10 -50.07
CA SER A 814 21.45 17.85 -51.50
C SER A 814 19.96 17.57 -51.80
N GLY A 815 19.12 17.54 -50.77
CA GLY A 815 17.70 17.19 -50.89
C GLY A 815 17.45 15.68 -50.98
N LYS A 816 18.44 14.84 -50.66
CA LYS A 816 18.28 13.39 -50.64
C LYS A 816 17.78 12.94 -49.27
N GLN A 817 16.81 12.03 -49.24
CA GLN A 817 16.30 11.45 -48.00
C GLN A 817 17.42 10.72 -47.23
N VAL A 818 17.52 10.99 -45.94
CA VAL A 818 18.39 10.29 -44.99
C VAL A 818 17.55 9.59 -43.92
N GLY A 819 18.05 8.46 -43.42
CA GLY A 819 17.28 7.54 -42.57
C GLY A 819 16.46 6.53 -43.36
N LYS A 820 15.67 5.72 -42.66
CA LYS A 820 14.81 4.68 -43.24
C LYS A 820 13.37 4.92 -42.84
N ASP A 821 12.47 4.57 -43.74
CA ASP A 821 11.05 4.47 -43.43
C ASP A 821 10.77 3.19 -42.66
N VAL A 822 10.08 3.33 -41.55
CA VAL A 822 9.70 2.28 -40.60
C VAL A 822 8.24 2.51 -40.22
N ASP A 823 7.39 1.55 -40.58
CA ASP A 823 5.96 1.56 -40.25
C ASP A 823 5.76 1.54 -38.72
N GLY A 824 4.82 2.34 -38.24
CA GLY A 824 4.55 2.55 -36.82
C GLY A 824 5.55 3.48 -36.09
N VAL A 825 6.62 3.95 -36.75
CA VAL A 825 7.62 4.84 -36.15
C VAL A 825 7.60 6.22 -36.80
N ASN A 826 8.11 6.33 -38.03
CA ASN A 826 8.09 7.59 -38.78
C ASN A 826 6.96 7.63 -39.81
N ILE A 827 6.32 6.48 -40.10
CA ILE A 827 5.11 6.37 -40.90
C ILE A 827 3.97 5.81 -40.06
N ILE A 828 2.88 6.56 -39.98
CA ILE A 828 1.72 6.21 -39.16
C ILE A 828 0.51 6.03 -40.05
N HIS A 829 0.01 4.79 -40.13
CA HIS A 829 -1.21 4.45 -40.87
C HIS A 829 -2.42 4.48 -39.94
N VAL A 830 -3.42 5.29 -40.29
CA VAL A 830 -4.68 5.40 -39.58
C VAL A 830 -5.77 4.68 -40.36
N ARG A 831 -6.31 3.61 -39.76
CA ARG A 831 -7.31 2.71 -40.36
C ARG A 831 -8.65 2.67 -39.62
N GLY A 832 -8.84 3.56 -38.65
CA GLY A 832 -9.98 3.57 -37.75
C GLY A 832 -10.21 4.93 -37.11
N GLY A 833 -11.14 5.00 -36.16
CA GLY A 833 -11.52 6.27 -35.55
C GLY A 833 -12.24 7.20 -36.52
N HIS A 834 -13.05 6.63 -37.41
CA HIS A 834 -13.75 7.40 -38.44
C HIS A 834 -14.71 8.43 -37.85
N LYS A 835 -14.94 9.49 -38.63
CA LYS A 835 -15.90 10.57 -38.34
C LYS A 835 -15.65 11.34 -37.04
N LYS A 836 -14.41 11.31 -36.54
CA LYS A 836 -13.93 12.13 -35.43
C LYS A 836 -12.51 12.63 -35.72
N TRP A 837 -12.17 13.78 -35.16
CA TRP A 837 -10.79 14.29 -35.15
C TRP A 837 -9.94 13.43 -34.21
N GLN A 838 -8.72 13.11 -34.64
CA GLN A 838 -7.73 12.41 -33.85
C GLN A 838 -6.34 12.98 -34.10
N THR A 839 -5.56 13.16 -33.03
CA THR A 839 -4.15 13.53 -33.12
C THR A 839 -3.33 12.31 -33.56
N VAL A 840 -2.62 12.43 -34.68
CA VAL A 840 -1.69 11.42 -35.17
C VAL A 840 -0.27 11.91 -34.87
N ARG A 841 0.60 11.04 -34.33
CA ARG A 841 1.92 11.41 -33.83
C ARG A 841 3.01 10.47 -34.35
N ALA A 842 4.14 11.04 -34.77
CA ALA A 842 5.38 10.32 -35.09
C ALA A 842 6.56 11.00 -34.36
N THR A 843 7.36 10.24 -33.62
CA THR A 843 8.54 10.75 -32.88
C THR A 843 9.78 10.01 -33.36
N VAL A 844 10.74 10.77 -33.91
CA VAL A 844 11.87 10.18 -34.65
C VAL A 844 13.12 11.05 -34.50
N LYS A 845 14.26 10.42 -34.20
CA LYS A 845 15.57 11.08 -34.20
C LYS A 845 16.03 11.45 -35.62
N ALA A 846 16.42 12.71 -35.82
CA ALA A 846 17.04 13.19 -37.05
C ALA A 846 18.37 12.44 -37.30
N PRO A 847 18.51 11.69 -38.41
CA PRO A 847 19.72 10.94 -38.72
C PRO A 847 20.96 11.82 -38.93
N GLU A 848 22.14 11.21 -38.93
CA GLU A 848 23.38 11.88 -39.30
C GLU A 848 23.25 12.50 -40.71
N ASN A 849 23.73 13.75 -40.86
CA ASN A 849 23.62 14.58 -42.07
C ASN A 849 22.24 15.15 -42.41
N ALA A 850 21.20 14.95 -41.58
CA ALA A 850 19.92 15.63 -41.76
C ALA A 850 20.05 17.15 -41.54
N VAL A 851 19.57 17.95 -42.50
CA VAL A 851 19.50 19.42 -42.40
C VAL A 851 18.07 19.95 -42.52
N SER A 852 17.15 19.14 -43.06
CA SER A 852 15.72 19.46 -43.10
C SER A 852 14.84 18.23 -42.88
N ALA A 853 13.63 18.46 -42.40
CA ALA A 853 12.54 17.50 -42.34
C ALA A 853 11.38 17.94 -43.24
N ARG A 854 10.53 17.00 -43.62
CA ARG A 854 9.23 17.29 -44.25
C ARG A 854 8.14 16.44 -43.61
N LEU A 855 6.95 17.03 -43.52
CA LEU A 855 5.74 16.37 -43.04
C LEU A 855 4.86 15.97 -44.23
N PHE A 856 4.21 14.81 -44.12
CA PHE A 856 3.43 14.23 -45.20
C PHE A 856 2.05 13.82 -44.69
N GLY A 857 1.02 14.12 -45.47
CA GLY A 857 -0.35 13.64 -45.26
C GLY A 857 -0.94 13.12 -46.56
N GLY A 858 -1.62 11.97 -46.52
CA GLY A 858 -2.24 11.39 -47.71
C GLY A 858 -2.54 9.90 -47.65
N THR A 859 -2.78 9.29 -48.81
CA THR A 859 -3.13 7.88 -48.98
C THR A 859 -2.12 7.15 -49.85
N SER A 860 -1.77 5.93 -49.43
CA SER A 860 -0.90 5.04 -50.21
C SER A 860 -1.72 4.28 -51.27
N ASN A 861 -1.03 3.66 -52.22
CA ASN A 861 -1.64 2.81 -53.27
C ASN A 861 -2.32 1.52 -52.76
N PHE A 862 -2.35 1.30 -51.45
CA PHE A 862 -3.12 0.23 -50.81
C PHE A 862 -4.36 0.73 -50.08
N PHE A 863 -4.60 2.04 -50.05
CA PHE A 863 -5.67 2.68 -49.28
C PHE A 863 -6.60 3.47 -50.19
N THR A 864 -7.86 3.55 -49.78
CA THR A 864 -8.86 4.44 -50.36
C THR A 864 -9.50 5.22 -49.24
N THR A 865 -9.98 6.44 -49.51
CA THR A 865 -10.83 7.20 -48.60
C THR A 865 -11.69 8.18 -49.39
N SER A 866 -12.96 8.31 -49.02
CA SER A 866 -13.84 9.35 -49.57
C SER A 866 -13.46 10.74 -49.05
N GLY A 867 -12.73 10.84 -47.94
CA GLY A 867 -12.25 12.08 -47.37
C GLY A 867 -11.38 11.89 -46.13
N ALA A 868 -10.11 12.26 -46.21
CA ALA A 868 -9.22 12.44 -45.07
C ALA A 868 -8.87 13.93 -44.94
N TYR A 869 -9.27 14.57 -43.84
CA TYR A 869 -9.01 15.97 -43.57
C TYR A 869 -7.83 16.10 -42.60
N TYR A 870 -6.83 16.87 -42.98
CA TYR A 870 -5.63 17.14 -42.20
C TYR A 870 -5.61 18.61 -41.79
N ASP A 871 -5.34 18.86 -40.52
CA ASP A 871 -5.29 20.19 -39.94
C ASP A 871 -4.24 20.25 -38.81
N ASP A 872 -3.82 21.44 -38.40
CA ASP A 872 -2.90 21.67 -37.27
C ASP A 872 -1.62 20.81 -37.31
N PHE A 873 -0.90 20.81 -38.44
CA PHE A 873 0.42 20.17 -38.50
C PHE A 873 1.41 20.84 -37.54
N LYS A 874 2.14 20.05 -36.75
CA LYS A 874 3.16 20.57 -35.83
C LYS A 874 4.43 19.75 -35.94
N LEU A 875 5.55 20.41 -35.76
CA LEU A 875 6.83 19.79 -35.53
C LEU A 875 7.42 20.39 -34.26
N THR A 876 7.85 19.56 -33.32
CA THR A 876 8.46 19.99 -32.06
C THR A 876 9.69 19.15 -31.75
N TYR A 877 10.56 19.64 -30.87
CA TYR A 877 11.59 18.83 -30.22
C TYR A 877 11.71 19.21 -28.75
N GLU A 878 12.34 18.36 -27.96
CA GLU A 878 12.63 18.65 -26.56
C GLU A 878 14.08 19.08 -26.39
N ARG A 879 14.33 20.11 -25.58
CA ARG A 879 15.68 20.50 -25.14
C ARG A 879 15.74 20.61 -23.64
N GLU A 880 16.88 20.22 -23.08
CA GLU A 880 17.13 20.33 -21.64
C GLU A 880 17.21 21.81 -21.23
N VAL A 881 16.48 22.16 -20.18
CA VAL A 881 16.50 23.45 -19.51
C VAL A 881 17.39 23.30 -18.28
N VAL A 882 18.56 23.93 -18.34
CA VAL A 882 19.53 23.91 -17.24
C VAL A 882 19.63 25.30 -16.61
N LEU A 883 20.26 25.39 -15.44
CA LEU A 883 20.55 26.68 -14.82
C LEU A 883 21.58 27.44 -15.67
N ASP A 884 21.24 28.67 -16.05
CA ASP A 884 22.10 29.61 -16.77
C ASP A 884 22.99 30.39 -15.80
N LYS A 885 22.37 31.11 -14.85
CA LYS A 885 23.10 31.93 -13.89
C LYS A 885 22.33 32.22 -12.61
N VAL A 886 23.08 32.55 -11.56
CA VAL A 886 22.56 33.08 -10.30
C VAL A 886 22.88 34.57 -10.21
N VAL A 887 21.88 35.37 -9.90
CA VAL A 887 22.01 36.83 -9.81
C VAL A 887 21.63 37.27 -8.40
N LEU A 888 22.56 37.96 -7.75
CA LEU A 888 22.35 38.64 -6.48
C LEU A 888 22.23 40.15 -6.74
N SER A 889 21.13 40.75 -6.30
CA SER A 889 20.84 42.17 -6.47
C SER A 889 20.38 42.80 -5.17
N GLY A 890 20.63 44.10 -5.00
CA GLY A 890 20.28 44.85 -3.80
C GLY A 890 20.88 46.26 -3.89
N GLU A 891 20.56 47.09 -2.91
CA GLU A 891 21.24 48.39 -2.76
C GLU A 891 22.73 48.18 -2.45
N ASN A 892 23.56 49.16 -2.79
CA ASN A 892 25.01 49.10 -2.58
C ASN A 892 25.49 50.02 -1.44
N THR A 893 24.56 50.66 -0.75
CA THR A 893 24.82 51.54 0.40
C THR A 893 23.83 51.23 1.51
N LEU A 894 24.31 51.17 2.75
CA LEU A 894 23.49 50.89 3.92
C LEU A 894 23.91 51.79 5.07
N LEU A 895 22.96 52.36 5.80
CA LEU A 895 23.28 53.13 6.99
C LEU A 895 23.56 52.18 8.17
N GLN A 896 24.52 52.50 9.02
CA GLN A 896 24.79 51.72 10.22
C GLN A 896 23.55 51.61 11.11
N GLY A 897 23.23 50.39 11.54
CA GLY A 897 22.05 50.05 12.34
C GLY A 897 20.81 49.77 11.50
N GLU A 898 20.81 50.09 10.20
CA GLU A 898 19.72 49.74 9.29
C GLU A 898 19.91 48.35 8.68
N GLU A 899 18.81 47.82 8.17
CA GLU A 899 18.73 46.54 7.52
C GLU A 899 18.30 46.73 6.06
N MET A 900 18.85 45.92 5.18
CA MET A 900 18.42 45.82 3.79
C MET A 900 18.24 44.36 3.39
N GLU A 901 17.30 44.12 2.48
CA GLU A 901 17.12 42.80 1.88
C GLU A 901 17.83 42.74 0.52
N THR A 902 18.41 41.58 0.24
CA THR A 902 18.91 41.26 -1.10
C THR A 902 17.93 40.37 -1.84
N LYS A 903 17.88 40.53 -3.16
CA LYS A 903 17.12 39.67 -4.06
C LYS A 903 18.06 38.72 -4.77
N LEU A 904 17.93 37.43 -4.43
CA LEU A 904 18.55 36.31 -5.12
C LEU A 904 17.62 35.85 -6.25
N SER A 905 18.15 35.63 -7.44
CA SER A 905 17.39 35.13 -8.59
C SER A 905 18.19 34.06 -9.32
N VAL A 906 17.57 32.91 -9.51
CA VAL A 906 18.17 31.75 -10.18
C VAL A 906 17.50 31.63 -11.54
N LEU A 907 18.26 31.79 -12.62
CA LEU A 907 17.73 31.85 -13.98
C LEU A 907 18.12 30.60 -14.77
N LEU A 908 17.15 30.07 -15.52
CA LEU A 908 17.32 28.93 -16.41
C LEU A 908 17.67 29.37 -17.84
N THR A 909 18.17 28.45 -18.67
CA THR A 909 18.56 28.70 -20.06
C THR A 909 17.40 29.11 -20.98
N ASN A 910 16.16 28.88 -20.57
CA ASN A 910 14.96 29.35 -21.26
C ASN A 910 14.51 30.76 -20.81
N GLY A 911 15.19 31.36 -19.82
CA GLY A 911 14.90 32.68 -19.27
C GLY A 911 13.98 32.68 -18.04
N ASP A 912 13.40 31.53 -17.67
CA ASP A 912 12.55 31.41 -16.50
C ASP A 912 13.37 31.49 -15.20
N SER A 913 12.74 31.98 -14.12
CA SER A 913 13.33 31.96 -12.79
C SER A 913 12.90 30.73 -11.99
N VAL A 914 13.84 30.09 -11.31
CA VAL A 914 13.56 29.01 -10.35
C VAL A 914 13.02 29.63 -9.05
N ASP A 915 11.95 29.03 -8.54
CA ASP A 915 11.46 29.30 -7.19
C ASP A 915 12.53 28.87 -6.17
N LEU A 916 12.92 29.76 -5.25
CA LEU A 916 13.98 29.49 -4.30
C LEU A 916 13.61 28.35 -3.34
N ASP A 917 12.32 28.01 -3.17
CA ASP A 917 11.92 26.82 -2.41
C ASP A 917 12.29 25.50 -3.11
N LYS A 918 12.69 25.56 -4.39
CA LYS A 918 13.09 24.41 -5.22
C LYS A 918 14.60 24.31 -5.40
N VAL A 919 15.40 25.20 -4.82
CA VAL A 919 16.86 25.03 -4.80
C VAL A 919 17.26 24.12 -3.64
N ASP A 920 18.29 23.31 -3.84
CA ASP A 920 18.70 22.29 -2.88
C ASP A 920 19.30 22.92 -1.61
N ASP A 921 20.08 23.99 -1.79
CA ASP A 921 20.75 24.75 -0.73
C ASP A 921 21.19 26.13 -1.20
N VAL A 922 21.36 27.08 -0.26
CA VAL A 922 21.93 28.41 -0.49
C VAL A 922 22.94 28.74 0.60
N GLU A 923 24.22 28.76 0.24
CA GLU A 923 25.29 29.20 1.11
C GLU A 923 25.61 30.69 0.85
N TRP A 924 25.73 31.47 1.91
CA TRP A 924 26.00 32.90 1.84
C TRP A 924 27.43 33.23 2.28
N ILE A 925 28.14 33.99 1.46
CA ILE A 925 29.51 34.44 1.71
C ILE A 925 29.52 35.93 2.01
N ASN A 926 30.16 36.32 3.11
CA ASN A 926 30.36 37.71 3.52
C ASN A 926 31.84 37.96 3.81
N SER A 927 32.48 38.81 3.01
CA SER A 927 33.93 39.07 3.13
C SER A 927 34.33 39.85 4.37
N SER A 928 33.39 40.53 5.05
CA SER A 928 33.66 41.36 6.23
C SER A 928 32.47 41.41 7.20
N PRO A 929 32.28 40.36 8.02
CA PRO A 929 31.20 40.28 9.01
C PRO A 929 31.22 41.39 10.08
N GLN A 930 32.37 42.02 10.29
CA GLN A 930 32.50 43.20 11.14
C GLN A 930 31.89 44.47 10.52
N VAL A 931 31.81 44.59 9.19
CA VAL A 931 31.22 45.74 8.48
C VAL A 931 29.70 45.60 8.41
N ALA A 932 29.21 44.40 8.05
CA ALA A 932 27.79 44.09 8.07
C ALA A 932 27.55 42.63 8.46
N ALA A 933 26.46 42.35 9.18
CA ALA A 933 25.97 40.98 9.36
C ALA A 933 25.13 40.55 8.16
N LEU A 934 25.09 39.25 7.89
CA LEU A 934 24.28 38.63 6.85
C LEU A 934 23.57 37.42 7.43
N GLU A 935 22.25 37.38 7.30
CA GLU A 935 21.41 36.26 7.73
C GLU A 935 20.33 36.03 6.67
N ASN A 936 20.37 34.89 5.98
CA ASN A 936 19.40 34.50 4.94
C ASN A 936 19.11 35.59 3.89
N GLY A 937 20.14 36.27 3.40
CA GLY A 937 20.01 37.34 2.39
C GLY A 937 19.64 38.71 2.94
N LYS A 938 19.42 38.84 4.25
CA LYS A 938 19.22 40.11 4.96
C LYS A 938 20.54 40.63 5.51
N ILE A 939 20.88 41.88 5.18
CA ILE A 939 22.14 42.52 5.56
C ILE A 939 21.86 43.59 6.61
N THR A 940 22.60 43.59 7.71
CA THR A 940 22.52 44.61 8.77
C THR A 940 23.84 45.37 8.85
N GLY A 941 23.80 46.69 8.67
CA GLY A 941 24.99 47.55 8.71
C GLY A 941 25.55 47.66 10.13
N LYS A 942 26.80 47.25 10.34
CA LYS A 942 27.42 47.26 11.67
C LYS A 942 28.43 48.39 11.86
N ASN A 943 29.36 48.54 10.93
CA ASN A 943 30.49 49.47 11.06
C ASN A 943 30.86 50.03 9.69
N ALA A 944 31.49 51.19 9.67
CA ALA A 944 31.94 51.83 8.45
C ALA A 944 32.89 50.93 7.65
N GLY A 945 32.69 50.86 6.34
CA GLY A 945 33.54 50.09 5.44
C GLY A 945 32.75 49.51 4.28
N THR A 946 33.39 48.60 3.55
CA THR A 946 32.75 47.86 2.46
C THR A 946 32.82 46.37 2.73
N THR A 947 31.79 45.64 2.33
CA THR A 947 31.78 44.18 2.32
C THR A 947 31.27 43.65 0.99
N GLU A 948 31.81 42.51 0.54
CA GLU A 948 31.30 41.78 -0.63
C GLU A 948 30.44 40.62 -0.16
N ILE A 949 29.22 40.56 -0.71
CA ILE A 949 28.26 39.49 -0.48
C ILE A 949 28.14 38.63 -1.74
N GLN A 950 28.11 37.32 -1.56
CA GLN A 950 27.89 36.33 -2.61
C GLN A 950 26.98 35.22 -2.10
N ALA A 951 26.25 34.57 -3.01
CA ALA A 951 25.52 33.35 -2.74
C ALA A 951 26.08 32.21 -3.62
N ILE A 952 26.24 31.03 -3.03
CA ILE A 952 26.41 29.77 -3.74
C ILE A 952 25.08 29.05 -3.67
N VAL A 953 24.46 28.81 -4.82
CA VAL A 953 23.20 28.08 -4.93
C VAL A 953 23.49 26.68 -5.43
N THR A 954 23.02 25.67 -4.71
CA THR A 954 22.99 24.29 -5.19
C THR A 954 21.66 24.03 -5.88
N TYR A 955 21.71 23.67 -7.16
CA TYR A 955 20.52 23.33 -7.94
C TYR A 955 20.80 22.08 -8.77
N GLN A 956 19.95 21.07 -8.61
CA GLN A 956 20.11 19.78 -9.28
C GLN A 956 21.51 19.18 -8.99
N GLY A 957 21.97 19.31 -7.74
CA GLY A 957 23.26 18.80 -7.30
C GLY A 957 24.51 19.47 -7.90
N LYS A 958 24.35 20.62 -8.59
CA LYS A 958 25.46 21.46 -9.06
C LYS A 958 25.46 22.80 -8.35
N GLU A 959 26.65 23.28 -8.00
CA GLU A 959 26.84 24.59 -7.37
C GLU A 959 27.02 25.70 -8.42
N TYR A 960 26.34 26.82 -8.17
CA TYR A 960 26.42 28.01 -9.01
C TYR A 960 26.64 29.23 -8.13
N THR A 961 27.70 29.98 -8.41
CA THR A 961 28.05 31.18 -7.66
C THR A 961 27.40 32.41 -8.29
N SER A 962 26.80 33.26 -7.47
CA SER A 962 26.26 34.54 -7.89
C SER A 962 27.35 35.55 -8.27
N ASN A 963 26.95 36.67 -8.87
CA ASN A 963 27.78 37.87 -8.87
C ASN A 963 28.05 38.36 -7.43
N LYS A 964 29.10 39.17 -7.26
CA LYS A 964 29.38 39.87 -6.01
C LYS A 964 28.53 41.13 -5.90
N LEU A 965 27.93 41.33 -4.73
CA LEU A 965 27.27 42.58 -4.33
C LEU A 965 28.17 43.28 -3.31
N THR A 966 28.74 44.42 -3.68
CA THR A 966 29.53 45.25 -2.75
C THR A 966 28.59 46.20 -2.03
N VAL A 967 28.54 46.11 -0.70
CA VAL A 967 27.74 46.99 0.17
C VAL A 967 28.67 47.88 0.97
N ALA A 968 28.49 49.19 0.84
CA ALA A 968 29.17 50.20 1.63
C ALA A 968 28.31 50.60 2.82
N VAL A 969 28.80 50.38 4.04
CA VAL A 969 28.12 50.83 5.25
C VAL A 969 28.61 52.22 5.60
N THR A 970 27.68 53.18 5.59
CA THR A 970 27.96 54.57 6.01
C THR A 970 27.62 54.76 7.47
N VAL A 971 28.43 55.55 8.16
CA VAL A 971 28.25 55.89 9.58
C VAL A 971 28.04 57.39 9.70
N THR A 972 27.11 57.80 10.57
CA THR A 972 26.88 59.20 10.93
C THR A 972 27.12 59.40 12.43
N THR A 973 27.19 60.66 12.86
CA THR A 973 27.24 61.00 14.30
C THR A 973 26.05 60.41 15.06
N ALA A 974 24.86 60.39 14.46
CA ALA A 974 23.65 59.83 15.05
C ALA A 974 23.69 58.30 15.16
N THR A 975 24.10 57.59 14.11
CA THR A 975 24.15 56.12 14.13
C THR A 975 25.25 55.62 15.07
N LEU A 976 26.39 56.30 15.11
CA LEU A 976 27.47 55.98 16.03
C LEU A 976 27.08 56.25 17.49
N ALA A 977 26.30 57.31 17.76
CA ALA A 977 25.75 57.57 19.09
C ALA A 977 24.82 56.45 19.56
N ASN A 978 23.98 55.90 18.67
CA ASN A 978 23.13 54.75 18.97
C ASN A 978 23.97 53.50 19.30
N GLN A 979 25.00 53.21 18.48
CA GLN A 979 25.92 52.09 18.75
C GLN A 979 26.62 52.23 20.12
N ILE A 980 27.02 53.44 20.50
CA ILE A 980 27.62 53.72 21.81
C ILE A 980 26.60 53.48 22.94
N ALA A 981 25.34 53.87 22.76
CA ALA A 981 24.28 53.63 23.73
C ALA A 981 24.00 52.12 23.92
N GLU A 982 24.05 51.33 22.84
CA GLU A 982 23.93 49.87 22.90
C GLU A 982 25.11 49.21 23.63
N LEU A 983 26.35 49.66 23.35
CA LEU A 983 27.54 49.21 24.08
C LEU A 983 27.46 49.55 25.57
N GLN A 984 26.91 50.71 25.92
CA GLN A 984 26.68 51.09 27.31
C GLN A 984 25.62 50.19 27.97
N THR A 985 24.50 49.95 27.29
CA THR A 985 23.39 49.14 27.80
C THR A 985 23.81 47.69 28.02
N SER A 986 24.64 47.16 27.12
CA SER A 986 25.27 45.84 27.25
C SER A 986 26.47 45.79 28.21
N LYS A 987 26.82 46.92 28.86
CA LYS A 987 27.94 47.08 29.81
C LYS A 987 29.33 46.80 29.21
N GLN A 988 29.47 46.93 27.89
CA GLN A 988 30.74 46.79 27.18
C GLN A 988 31.62 48.04 27.31
N ILE A 989 31.00 49.20 27.59
CA ILE A 989 31.68 50.44 27.97
C ILE A 989 31.01 51.08 29.17
N GLU A 990 31.77 51.85 29.95
CA GLU A 990 31.22 52.58 31.09
C GLU A 990 30.30 53.73 30.67
N HIS A 991 29.31 54.04 31.52
CA HIS A 991 28.42 55.19 31.31
C HIS A 991 29.17 56.53 31.21
N SER A 992 30.25 56.67 31.97
CA SER A 992 31.14 57.84 31.95
C SER A 992 31.74 58.06 30.56
N LEU A 993 32.26 57.01 29.95
CA LEU A 993 32.85 57.02 28.62
C LEU A 993 31.80 57.24 27.53
N ALA A 994 30.69 56.49 27.56
CA ALA A 994 29.61 56.63 26.60
C ALA A 994 29.10 58.08 26.52
N LYS A 995 28.86 58.72 27.67
CA LYS A 995 28.44 60.12 27.73
C LYS A 995 29.50 61.08 27.18
N GLN A 996 30.79 60.84 27.45
CA GLN A 996 31.87 61.65 26.88
C GLN A 996 31.91 61.55 25.36
N LEU A 997 31.81 60.33 24.81
CA LEU A 997 31.86 60.06 23.38
C LEU A 997 30.64 60.67 22.66
N THR A 998 29.42 60.42 23.13
CA THR A 998 28.19 60.98 22.52
C THR A 998 28.19 62.51 22.55
N ASN A 999 28.61 63.14 23.65
CA ASN A 999 28.75 64.61 23.70
C ASN A 999 29.69 65.14 22.61
N ARG A 1000 30.76 64.42 22.28
CA ARG A 1000 31.68 64.84 21.20
C ARG A 1000 31.05 64.69 19.82
N LEU A 1001 30.26 63.65 19.60
CA LEU A 1001 29.48 63.49 18.36
C LEU A 1001 28.44 64.62 18.21
N ASP A 1002 27.71 64.96 19.27
CA ASP A 1002 26.72 66.05 19.27
C ASP A 1002 27.36 67.41 18.96
N GLN A 1003 28.51 67.71 19.58
CA GLN A 1003 29.25 68.94 19.31
C GLN A 1003 29.82 68.95 17.88
N ALA A 1004 30.31 67.81 17.39
CA ALA A 1004 30.79 67.69 16.01
C ALA A 1004 29.67 68.00 15.02
N GLN A 1005 28.48 67.40 15.20
CA GLN A 1005 27.31 67.66 14.36
C GLN A 1005 26.86 69.13 14.44
N HIS A 1006 26.76 69.68 15.66
CA HIS A 1006 26.34 71.07 15.88
C HIS A 1006 27.24 72.10 15.16
N HIS A 1007 28.55 71.86 15.16
CA HIS A 1007 29.50 72.73 14.47
C HIS A 1007 29.47 72.52 12.94
N TYR A 1008 29.28 71.28 12.48
CA TYR A 1008 29.11 70.97 11.07
C TYR A 1008 27.87 71.67 10.47
N ASP A 1009 26.73 71.62 11.17
CA ASP A 1009 25.48 72.27 10.73
C ASP A 1009 25.59 73.80 10.64
N LYS A 1010 26.53 74.39 11.37
CA LYS A 1010 26.87 75.83 11.32
C LYS A 1010 27.88 76.19 10.23
N GLY A 1011 28.37 75.20 9.47
CA GLY A 1011 29.40 75.37 8.45
C GLY A 1011 30.84 75.43 8.99
N ASP A 1012 31.05 75.18 10.28
CA ASP A 1012 32.39 75.19 10.91
C ASP A 1012 33.01 73.78 10.93
N VAL A 1013 33.48 73.36 9.75
CA VAL A 1013 34.04 72.02 9.53
C VAL A 1013 35.32 71.77 10.34
N GLN A 1014 36.13 72.79 10.61
CA GLN A 1014 37.36 72.65 11.39
C GLN A 1014 37.06 72.37 12.86
N GLN A 1015 36.06 73.07 13.41
CA GLN A 1015 35.64 72.84 14.79
C GLN A 1015 34.91 71.49 14.94
N ALA A 1016 34.13 71.07 13.94
CA ALA A 1016 33.55 69.73 13.90
C ALA A 1016 34.64 68.63 13.92
N LYS A 1017 35.68 68.76 13.09
CA LYS A 1017 36.83 67.84 13.06
C LYS A 1017 37.50 67.71 14.42
N LYS A 1018 37.77 68.85 15.07
CA LYS A 1018 38.41 68.87 16.40
C LYS A 1018 37.61 68.07 17.43
N HIS A 1019 36.28 68.08 17.34
CA HIS A 1019 35.44 67.29 18.22
C HIS A 1019 35.49 65.78 17.93
N LEU A 1020 35.63 65.35 16.67
CA LEU A 1020 35.88 63.95 16.30
C LEU A 1020 37.30 63.48 16.71
N GLU A 1021 38.30 64.37 16.66
CA GLU A 1021 39.65 64.08 17.20
C GLU A 1021 39.62 63.95 18.74
N ASP A 1022 38.88 64.82 19.42
CA ASP A 1022 38.64 64.72 20.86
C ASP A 1022 37.91 63.43 21.23
N PHE A 1023 36.94 62.97 20.42
CA PHE A 1023 36.29 61.67 20.59
C PHE A 1023 37.33 60.54 20.61
N THR A 1024 38.21 60.51 19.62
CA THR A 1024 39.27 59.48 19.50
C THR A 1024 40.23 59.54 20.69
N LYS A 1025 40.57 60.74 21.16
CA LYS A 1025 41.40 60.94 22.36
C LYS A 1025 40.73 60.40 23.63
N HIS A 1026 39.44 60.66 23.81
CA HIS A 1026 38.67 60.14 24.96
C HIS A 1026 38.58 58.60 24.91
N LEU A 1027 38.32 58.04 23.73
CA LEU A 1027 38.25 56.60 23.52
C LEU A 1027 39.60 55.91 23.82
N ASN A 1028 40.71 56.42 23.30
CA ASN A 1028 42.04 55.82 23.50
C ASN A 1028 42.49 55.81 24.97
N ASN A 1029 42.17 56.85 25.73
CA ASN A 1029 42.52 57.00 27.15
C ASN A 1029 41.60 56.24 28.12
N SER A 1030 40.59 55.53 27.61
CA SER A 1030 39.65 54.75 28.41
C SER A 1030 40.11 53.31 28.68
N ASP A 1031 39.42 52.60 29.57
CA ASP A 1031 39.63 51.16 29.82
C ASP A 1031 38.83 50.24 28.87
N ALA A 1032 38.22 50.78 27.80
CA ALA A 1032 37.49 49.98 26.82
C ALA A 1032 38.38 48.92 26.15
N GLY A 1033 37.80 47.77 25.81
CA GLY A 1033 38.53 46.69 25.12
C GLY A 1033 39.12 47.15 23.78
N ASN A 1034 40.27 46.59 23.40
CA ASN A 1034 41.00 46.99 22.19
C ASN A 1034 40.17 46.85 20.90
N GLU A 1035 39.31 45.82 20.81
CA GLU A 1035 38.41 45.61 19.67
C GLU A 1035 37.35 46.71 19.56
N ILE A 1036 36.75 47.11 20.69
CA ILE A 1036 35.77 48.22 20.74
C ILE A 1036 36.44 49.54 20.37
N LYS A 1037 37.66 49.77 20.87
CA LYS A 1037 38.44 50.96 20.50
C LYS A 1037 38.70 51.00 18.99
N ALA A 1038 39.20 49.92 18.41
CA ALA A 1038 39.46 49.84 16.97
C ALA A 1038 38.18 50.06 16.14
N MET A 1039 37.06 49.43 16.53
CA MET A 1039 35.76 49.57 15.88
C MET A 1039 35.24 51.02 15.92
N LEU A 1040 35.16 51.63 17.11
CA LEU A 1040 34.66 52.99 17.26
C LEU A 1040 35.60 54.03 16.63
N THR A 1041 36.93 53.79 16.64
CA THR A 1041 37.90 54.62 15.91
C THR A 1041 37.70 54.52 14.40
N ASN A 1042 37.45 53.33 13.85
CA ASN A 1042 37.16 53.17 12.42
C ASN A 1042 35.88 53.94 12.03
N ASN A 1043 34.82 53.81 12.83
CA ASN A 1043 33.55 54.47 12.58
C ASN A 1043 33.64 56.00 12.68
N VAL A 1044 34.32 56.53 13.69
CA VAL A 1044 34.46 57.99 13.84
C VAL A 1044 35.36 58.60 12.76
N ASN A 1045 36.38 57.88 12.30
CA ASN A 1045 37.22 58.30 11.18
C ASN A 1045 36.43 58.35 9.87
N ALA A 1046 35.55 57.38 9.64
CA ALA A 1046 34.71 57.35 8.45
C ALA A 1046 33.62 58.45 8.41
N ILE A 1047 33.24 59.03 9.56
CA ILE A 1047 32.38 60.24 9.59
C ILE A 1047 33.16 61.46 9.09
N TRP A 1048 34.49 61.46 9.26
CA TRP A 1048 35.35 62.55 8.86
C TRP A 1048 35.74 62.51 7.38
N GLU A 1049 36.06 61.32 6.88
CA GLU A 1049 36.40 61.06 5.47
C GLU A 1049 35.20 61.29 4.54
#